data_AF-A0AA35IFS7-F1
#
_entry.id   AF-A0AA35IFS7-F1
#
_cell.length_a   1.000
_cell.length_b   1.000
_cell.length_c   1.000
_cell.angle_alpha   90.00
_cell.angle_beta   90.00
_cell.angle_gamma   90.00
#
_symmetry.space_group_name_H-M   'P 1'
#
loop_
_entity.id
_entity.type
_entity.pdbx_description
1 polymer ?
#
loop_
_entity_poly.entity_id
_entity_poly.type
_entity_poly.pdbx_seq_one_letter_code
_entity_poly.pdbx_strand_id
1 'polypeptide(L)'
;MQYRDLRDFIRGLEQRGELKRIQVPISPVLEMTEVCDRTLRAKGPALLFEKPTGFDIPVLGNLFGTPERVAMGMGAESVDELREIGKLLAFLKEPEPPKGLKDAWSKLPIFKKVVSMAPKVVKDAVCQEVVVEGDDVDLGALPIQHCWPGDVAPLITWGLTVTRGPNKDRQNLGIYRQQVIGRNKVIMRWLSHRGGALDYREWCEKHPGQPFPVAVALGADPATILGAVTPVPDTLSEYAFAGLLRGNRTELVKCRGSNLQVPATAEIILEGVIHPGEMAPEGPYGDHTGYYNEVDSFPVFTVERITHRMKPIYHSTYTGRPPDEPAILGVALNEVFVPILQKQFPEITDFYLPPEGCSYRMAVVTMKKQYPGHAKRVMLGVWSFLRQFMYTKFVIVTDDDINARDWNDVIWAITTRMDPKRDTVMIDNTPIDYLDFASPVSGLGSKMGLDATHKWPGETTREWGRVIVKDEAVTRRIDEPVGSVGNRLMQVTLQPSGAVLALEPGERILDGARRLGYDCPNSCRNGNCHVCAALLVEGRVRQDGEVRDHGELFTCIAEPLEDCVLLWDGVLALGELPVRKLACSVTECIDVGGDVWRVRLRAPAGKPLRYHAGQYLMIERAGGKPAAFSLASAPHAGRELELHVLAREPSALQLIDQLKRDGLARIEMPFGDTHLAELPDGPLVLIAAGTGMGQMHSLLEHCRANGFKHPVHLYWGVRRPEDFYQIEHWDEWQRLPNLFLHQVVSDLCGWEGRCGMLHEAVCEDIADLNTVHVYASGSPNMIYATLDALVEAGMDAHRMRADVFAYAPRG
;
A
#
# COMPACT_ATOMS: atom_id res chain seq x y z
N MET A 1 0.45 -10.04 4.39
CA MET A 1 -0.64 -11.04 4.48
C MET A 1 -1.45 -10.91 3.19
N GLN A 2 -1.54 -11.95 2.35
CA GLN A 2 -2.19 -11.88 1.03
C GLN A 2 -3.65 -12.38 1.11
N TYR A 3 -4.60 -11.57 0.64
CA TYR A 3 -6.05 -11.83 0.73
C TYR A 3 -6.44 -13.10 -0.03
N ARG A 4 -7.17 -14.03 0.62
CA ARG A 4 -7.57 -15.30 0.00
C ARG A 4 -8.82 -15.16 -0.87
N ASP A 5 -9.80 -14.39 -0.41
CA ASP A 5 -11.06 -14.14 -1.12
C ASP A 5 -11.52 -12.67 -1.01
N LEU A 6 -12.64 -12.35 -1.65
CA LEU A 6 -13.22 -11.00 -1.59
C LEU A 6 -13.61 -10.59 -0.16
N ARG A 7 -14.11 -11.53 0.66
CA ARG A 7 -14.55 -11.22 2.03
C ARG A 7 -13.38 -10.90 2.95
N ASP A 8 -12.25 -11.58 2.79
CA ASP A 8 -10.98 -11.22 3.44
C ASP A 8 -10.55 -9.80 3.05
N PHE A 9 -10.67 -9.44 1.78
CA PHE A 9 -10.31 -8.11 1.31
C PHE A 9 -11.24 -7.03 1.89
N ILE A 10 -12.55 -7.25 1.87
CA ILE A 10 -13.55 -6.36 2.51
C ILE A 10 -13.21 -6.13 3.99
N ARG A 11 -12.88 -7.20 4.74
CA ARG A 11 -12.46 -7.08 6.14
C ARG A 11 -11.18 -6.29 6.31
N GLY A 12 -10.21 -6.49 5.43
CA GLY A 12 -8.95 -5.74 5.43
C GLY A 12 -9.16 -4.25 5.17
N LEU A 13 -10.03 -3.89 4.23
CA LEU A 13 -10.39 -2.51 3.96
C LEU A 13 -11.12 -1.88 5.16
N GLU A 14 -12.07 -2.59 5.76
CA GLU A 14 -12.81 -2.13 6.94
C GLU A 14 -11.89 -1.83 8.12
N GLN A 15 -10.90 -2.70 8.39
CA GLN A 15 -9.90 -2.49 9.45
C GLN A 15 -9.02 -1.25 9.22
N ARG A 16 -8.84 -0.84 7.96
CA ARG A 16 -8.04 0.32 7.56
C ARG A 16 -8.88 1.60 7.42
N GLY A 17 -10.20 1.53 7.63
CA GLY A 17 -11.10 2.66 7.37
C GLY A 17 -11.39 2.92 5.89
N GLU A 18 -11.01 1.98 5.01
CA GLU A 18 -11.14 2.05 3.55
C GLU A 18 -12.43 1.40 3.02
N LEU A 19 -13.33 0.98 3.91
CA LEU A 19 -14.67 0.49 3.59
C LEU A 19 -15.71 1.17 4.48
N LYS A 20 -16.84 1.58 3.89
CA LYS A 20 -18.03 2.04 4.60
C LYS A 20 -19.21 1.11 4.34
N ARG A 21 -19.82 0.61 5.42
CA ARG A 21 -21.13 -0.07 5.38
C ARG A 21 -22.26 0.94 5.37
N ILE A 22 -23.17 0.80 4.41
CA ILE A 22 -24.36 1.65 4.22
C ILE A 22 -25.60 0.85 4.64
N GLN A 23 -26.18 1.24 5.77
CA GLN A 23 -27.32 0.55 6.39
C GLN A 23 -28.68 1.18 6.06
N VAL A 24 -28.67 2.38 5.48
CA VAL A 24 -29.88 3.01 4.95
C VAL A 24 -30.28 2.28 3.67
N PRO A 25 -31.59 2.09 3.42
CA PRO A 25 -32.05 1.53 2.15
C PRO A 25 -31.62 2.42 0.98
N ILE A 26 -30.98 1.83 -0.03
CA ILE A 26 -30.54 2.52 -1.25
C ILE A 26 -30.99 1.70 -2.45
N SER A 27 -31.59 2.36 -3.44
CA SER A 27 -32.04 1.70 -4.67
C SER A 27 -30.87 1.33 -5.60
N PRO A 28 -30.83 0.10 -6.15
CA PRO A 28 -29.89 -0.24 -7.23
C PRO A 28 -30.20 0.49 -8.54
N VAL A 29 -31.37 1.13 -8.63
CA VAL A 29 -31.76 1.99 -9.76
C VAL A 29 -31.32 3.42 -9.44
N LEU A 30 -30.24 3.87 -10.11
CA LEU A 30 -29.65 5.21 -10.08
C LEU A 30 -28.99 5.64 -8.75
N GLU A 31 -29.63 5.40 -7.60
CA GLU A 31 -29.15 5.93 -6.31
C GLU A 31 -27.79 5.36 -5.89
N MET A 32 -27.57 4.05 -6.03
CA MET A 32 -26.25 3.45 -5.74
C MET A 32 -25.14 4.08 -6.57
N THR A 33 -25.41 4.35 -7.85
CA THR A 33 -24.46 5.00 -8.75
C THR A 33 -24.11 6.41 -8.29
N GLU A 34 -25.11 7.21 -7.90
CA GLU A 34 -24.90 8.56 -7.37
C GLU A 34 -24.03 8.56 -6.10
N VAL A 35 -24.27 7.62 -5.19
CA VAL A 35 -23.48 7.49 -3.95
C VAL A 35 -22.04 7.07 -4.28
N CYS A 36 -21.85 6.08 -5.16
CA CYS A 36 -20.54 5.66 -5.62
C CYS A 36 -19.77 6.81 -6.31
N ASP A 37 -20.44 7.60 -7.17
CA ASP A 37 -19.81 8.70 -7.91
C ASP A 37 -19.33 9.83 -7.01
N ARG A 38 -20.19 10.30 -6.09
CA ARG A 38 -19.77 11.30 -5.10
C ARG A 38 -18.61 10.81 -4.24
N THR A 39 -18.67 9.55 -3.84
CA THR A 39 -17.63 8.94 -3.01
C THR A 39 -16.31 8.87 -3.77
N LEU A 40 -16.31 8.40 -5.03
CA LEU A 40 -15.12 8.32 -5.86
C LEU A 40 -14.50 9.69 -6.12
N ARG A 41 -15.31 10.69 -6.47
CA ARG A 41 -14.84 12.08 -6.69
C ARG A 41 -14.22 12.68 -5.43
N ALA A 42 -14.73 12.32 -4.26
CA ALA A 42 -14.17 12.71 -2.96
C ALA A 42 -13.01 11.81 -2.49
N LYS A 43 -12.53 10.87 -3.33
CA LYS A 43 -11.50 9.86 -2.98
C LYS A 43 -11.87 9.05 -1.72
N GLY A 44 -13.15 8.76 -1.55
CA GLY A 44 -13.70 8.07 -0.41
C GLY A 44 -13.52 6.54 -0.44
N PRO A 45 -14.03 5.84 0.59
CA PRO A 45 -13.84 4.40 0.76
C PRO A 45 -14.63 3.56 -0.25
N ALA A 46 -14.35 2.26 -0.28
CA ALA A 46 -15.26 1.28 -0.88
C ALA A 46 -16.59 1.23 -0.12
N LEU A 47 -17.68 0.87 -0.80
CA LEU A 47 -19.03 0.94 -0.25
C LEU A 47 -19.69 -0.43 -0.25
N LEU A 48 -20.19 -0.85 0.92
CA LEU A 48 -21.01 -2.05 1.05
C LEU A 48 -22.43 -1.65 1.43
N PHE A 49 -23.34 -1.70 0.45
CA PHE A 49 -24.77 -1.44 0.63
C PHE A 49 -25.44 -2.68 1.20
N GLU A 50 -25.79 -2.65 2.48
CA GLU A 50 -26.35 -3.81 3.19
C GLU A 50 -27.86 -3.98 2.97
N LYS A 51 -28.54 -2.94 2.47
CA LYS A 51 -29.99 -2.94 2.25
C LYS A 51 -30.37 -2.36 0.87
N PRO A 52 -30.05 -3.04 -0.24
CA PRO A 52 -30.60 -2.66 -1.55
C PRO A 52 -32.13 -2.72 -1.53
N THR A 53 -32.80 -1.65 -1.96
CA THR A 53 -34.27 -1.64 -1.98
C THR A 53 -34.81 -2.73 -2.89
N GLY A 54 -35.61 -3.65 -2.34
CA GLY A 54 -36.22 -4.77 -3.08
C GLY A 54 -35.38 -6.05 -3.14
N PHE A 55 -34.21 -6.10 -2.49
CA PHE A 55 -33.29 -7.23 -2.55
C PHE A 55 -32.67 -7.57 -1.19
N ASP A 56 -32.40 -8.85 -0.94
CA ASP A 56 -31.72 -9.32 0.27
C ASP A 56 -30.19 -9.46 0.11
N ILE A 57 -29.70 -9.40 -1.14
CA ILE A 57 -28.28 -9.58 -1.46
C ILE A 57 -27.58 -8.23 -1.36
N PRO A 58 -26.60 -8.04 -0.45
CA PRO A 58 -25.86 -6.79 -0.35
C PRO A 58 -25.01 -6.51 -1.59
N VAL A 59 -24.81 -5.23 -1.91
CA VAL A 59 -24.04 -4.77 -3.07
C VAL A 59 -22.73 -4.14 -2.63
N LEU A 60 -21.62 -4.59 -3.19
CA LEU A 60 -20.31 -3.97 -3.06
C LEU A 60 -20.04 -3.10 -4.29
N GLY A 61 -19.75 -1.82 -4.08
CA GLY A 61 -19.36 -0.88 -5.13
C GLY A 61 -18.16 -0.03 -4.71
N ASN A 62 -17.59 0.70 -5.68
CA ASN A 62 -16.43 1.57 -5.48
C ASN A 62 -15.19 0.87 -4.84
N LEU A 63 -15.06 -0.45 -5.06
CA LEU A 63 -14.03 -1.29 -4.47
C LEU A 63 -12.63 -0.76 -4.80
N PHE A 64 -12.40 -0.39 -6.05
CA PHE A 64 -11.15 0.10 -6.63
C PHE A 64 -11.18 1.60 -6.94
N GLY A 65 -12.01 2.37 -6.21
CA GLY A 65 -12.16 3.82 -6.39
C GLY A 65 -10.96 4.68 -6.01
N THR A 66 -9.84 4.09 -5.58
CA THR A 66 -8.59 4.80 -5.24
C THR A 66 -7.38 3.95 -5.67
N PRO A 67 -6.28 4.56 -6.18
CA PRO A 67 -5.06 3.83 -6.54
C PRO A 67 -4.50 2.95 -5.43
N GLU A 68 -4.61 3.39 -4.17
CA GLU A 68 -4.14 2.68 -2.98
C GLU A 68 -4.88 1.35 -2.80
N ARG A 69 -6.21 1.33 -2.95
CA ARG A 69 -6.99 0.09 -2.90
C ARG A 69 -6.70 -0.84 -4.07
N VAL A 70 -6.35 -0.30 -5.25
CA VAL A 70 -5.86 -1.14 -6.37
C VAL A 70 -4.54 -1.81 -5.99
N ALA A 71 -3.57 -1.05 -5.46
CA ALA A 71 -2.30 -1.60 -4.99
C ALA A 71 -2.50 -2.69 -3.93
N MET A 72 -3.33 -2.43 -2.92
CA MET A 72 -3.68 -3.43 -1.90
C MET A 72 -4.30 -4.69 -2.50
N GLY A 73 -5.18 -4.55 -3.51
CA GLY A 73 -5.79 -5.67 -4.23
C GLY A 73 -4.78 -6.51 -5.03
N MET A 74 -3.69 -5.90 -5.49
CA MET A 74 -2.56 -6.58 -6.14
C MET A 74 -1.57 -7.19 -5.16
N GLY A 75 -1.79 -7.02 -3.85
CA GLY A 75 -0.89 -7.50 -2.80
C GLY A 75 0.33 -6.60 -2.56
N ALA A 76 0.27 -5.35 -3.00
CA ALA A 76 1.28 -4.31 -2.78
C ALA A 76 0.87 -3.37 -1.61
N GLU A 77 1.85 -2.78 -0.92
CA GLU A 77 1.59 -1.83 0.18
C GLU A 77 1.42 -0.39 -0.33
N SER A 78 1.92 -0.09 -1.53
CA SER A 78 1.86 1.23 -2.16
C SER A 78 1.71 1.13 -3.69
N VAL A 79 1.35 2.25 -4.32
CA VAL A 79 1.25 2.35 -5.79
C VAL A 79 2.63 2.21 -6.45
N ASP A 80 3.70 2.68 -5.81
CA ASP A 80 5.07 2.61 -6.35
C ASP A 80 5.55 1.15 -6.48
N GLU A 81 5.13 0.27 -5.59
CA GLU A 81 5.43 -1.16 -5.67
C GLU A 81 4.83 -1.84 -6.91
N LEU A 82 3.81 -1.26 -7.55
CA LEU A 82 3.27 -1.77 -8.81
C LEU A 82 4.31 -1.74 -9.93
N ARG A 83 5.31 -0.86 -9.86
CA ARG A 83 6.45 -0.86 -10.80
C ARG A 83 7.28 -2.13 -10.68
N GLU A 84 7.43 -2.69 -9.48
CA GLU A 84 8.15 -3.96 -9.31
C GLU A 84 7.38 -5.13 -9.95
N ILE A 85 6.05 -5.08 -9.93
CA ILE A 85 5.18 -6.03 -10.65
C ILE A 85 5.38 -5.87 -12.16
N GLY A 86 5.44 -4.64 -12.67
CA GLY A 86 5.75 -4.34 -14.07
C GLY A 86 7.12 -4.88 -14.51
N LYS A 87 8.16 -4.71 -13.69
CA LYS A 87 9.50 -5.27 -13.94
C LYS A 87 9.47 -6.79 -14.00
N LEU A 88 8.72 -7.44 -13.11
CA LEU A 88 8.54 -8.89 -13.11
C LEU A 88 7.83 -9.37 -14.38
N LEU A 89 6.78 -8.67 -14.84
CA LEU A 89 6.11 -8.97 -16.11
C LEU A 89 7.05 -8.80 -17.30
N ALA A 90 7.84 -7.73 -17.33
CA ALA A 90 8.83 -7.49 -18.36
C ALA A 90 9.89 -8.60 -18.41
N PHE A 91 10.27 -9.16 -17.26
CA PHE A 91 11.15 -10.33 -17.15
C PHE A 91 10.47 -11.62 -17.65
N LEU A 92 9.21 -11.88 -17.26
CA LEU A 92 8.48 -13.07 -17.67
C LEU A 92 8.20 -13.12 -19.18
N LYS A 93 8.03 -11.97 -19.82
CA LYS A 93 7.82 -11.87 -21.27
C LYS A 93 9.06 -12.29 -22.07
N GLU A 94 10.25 -11.93 -21.57
CA GLU A 94 11.54 -12.23 -22.21
C GLU A 94 12.57 -12.59 -21.13
N PRO A 95 12.62 -13.86 -20.71
CA PRO A 95 13.55 -14.31 -19.68
C PRO A 95 14.97 -14.39 -20.25
N GLU A 96 15.91 -13.64 -19.66
CA GLU A 96 17.32 -13.76 -20.01
C GLU A 96 17.93 -15.05 -19.42
N PRO A 97 18.63 -15.87 -20.23
CA PRO A 97 19.31 -17.05 -19.71
C PRO A 97 20.34 -16.64 -18.65
N PRO A 98 20.41 -17.36 -17.51
CA PRO A 98 21.31 -16.98 -16.43
C PRO A 98 22.76 -17.04 -16.91
N LYS A 99 23.53 -15.96 -16.67
CA LYS A 99 24.92 -15.85 -17.14
C LYS A 99 25.91 -16.71 -16.32
N GLY A 100 25.43 -17.41 -15.29
CA GLY A 100 26.20 -18.32 -14.46
C GLY A 100 25.45 -18.77 -13.20
N LEU A 101 26.10 -19.58 -12.35
CA LEU A 101 25.51 -20.13 -11.13
C LEU A 101 25.06 -19.03 -10.14
N LYS A 102 25.85 -17.96 -9.97
CA LYS A 102 25.53 -16.84 -9.06
C LYS A 102 24.26 -16.08 -9.51
N ASP A 103 24.10 -15.89 -10.82
CA ASP A 103 22.91 -15.27 -11.41
C ASP A 103 21.67 -16.16 -11.25
N ALA A 104 21.82 -17.48 -11.43
CA ALA A 104 20.75 -18.45 -11.19
C ALA A 104 20.26 -18.46 -9.73
N TRP A 105 21.17 -18.36 -8.75
CA TRP A 105 20.81 -18.24 -7.33
C TRP A 105 20.10 -16.91 -7.02
N SER A 106 20.53 -15.80 -7.64
CA SER A 106 19.86 -14.50 -7.47
C SER A 106 18.45 -14.47 -8.07
N LYS A 107 18.20 -15.28 -9.12
CA LYS A 107 16.89 -15.44 -9.77
C LYS A 107 16.00 -16.50 -9.09
N LEU A 108 16.52 -17.26 -8.12
CA LEU A 108 15.78 -18.31 -7.41
C LEU A 108 14.47 -17.83 -6.71
N PRO A 109 14.41 -16.63 -6.09
CA PRO A 109 13.16 -16.10 -5.55
C PRO A 109 12.08 -15.88 -6.62
N ILE A 110 12.49 -15.52 -7.84
CA ILE A 110 11.58 -15.37 -8.99
C ILE A 110 11.03 -16.74 -9.38
N PHE A 111 11.87 -17.78 -9.42
CA PHE A 111 11.41 -19.16 -9.67
C PHE A 111 10.45 -19.68 -8.59
N LYS A 112 10.62 -19.32 -7.31
CA LYS A 112 9.61 -19.61 -6.27
C LYS A 112 8.27 -18.94 -6.55
N LYS A 113 8.27 -17.69 -7.02
CA LYS A 113 7.04 -16.99 -7.46
C LYS A 113 6.40 -17.66 -8.67
N VAL A 114 7.17 -18.31 -9.55
CA VAL A 114 6.61 -19.10 -10.66
C VAL A 114 5.78 -20.30 -10.18
N VAL A 115 6.08 -20.87 -9.00
CA VAL A 115 5.31 -21.99 -8.44
C VAL A 115 3.88 -21.59 -8.05
N SER A 116 3.64 -20.32 -7.71
CA SER A 116 2.29 -19.81 -7.39
C SER A 116 1.44 -19.53 -8.63
N MET A 117 2.03 -19.58 -9.83
CA MET A 117 1.34 -19.32 -11.10
C MET A 117 0.47 -20.50 -11.57
N ALA A 118 0.75 -21.73 -11.13
CA ALA A 118 -0.09 -22.87 -11.52
C ALA A 118 -1.42 -22.84 -10.73
N PRO A 119 -2.59 -22.69 -11.36
CA PRO A 119 -3.86 -22.73 -10.65
C PRO A 119 -4.08 -24.11 -10.01
N LYS A 120 -4.80 -24.13 -8.89
CA LYS A 120 -5.14 -25.35 -8.15
C LYS A 120 -6.62 -25.64 -8.33
N VAL A 121 -6.94 -26.77 -8.97
CA VAL A 121 -8.34 -27.20 -9.10
C VAL A 121 -8.75 -27.94 -7.83
N VAL A 122 -9.84 -27.50 -7.20
CA VAL A 122 -10.46 -28.12 -6.04
C VAL A 122 -11.74 -28.85 -6.44
N LYS A 123 -12.16 -29.82 -5.61
CA LYS A 123 -13.39 -30.59 -5.85
C LYS A 123 -14.64 -29.87 -5.35
N ASP A 124 -14.55 -29.29 -4.17
CA ASP A 124 -15.64 -28.58 -3.50
C ASP A 124 -15.29 -27.10 -3.35
N ALA A 125 -16.28 -26.22 -3.56
CA ALA A 125 -16.08 -24.78 -3.57
C ALA A 125 -17.27 -24.03 -2.96
N VAL A 126 -16.97 -22.95 -2.24
CA VAL A 126 -18.00 -22.13 -1.58
C VAL A 126 -18.93 -21.46 -2.59
N CYS A 127 -18.45 -21.16 -3.80
CA CYS A 127 -19.28 -20.59 -4.85
C CYS A 127 -20.37 -21.54 -5.39
N GLN A 128 -20.37 -22.81 -4.96
CA GLN A 128 -21.33 -23.85 -5.38
C GLN A 128 -22.20 -24.38 -4.23
N GLU A 129 -22.28 -23.65 -3.10
CA GLU A 129 -23.09 -24.01 -1.93
C GLU A 129 -24.59 -24.00 -2.23
N VAL A 130 -25.04 -22.99 -2.98
CA VAL A 130 -26.42 -22.89 -3.47
C VAL A 130 -26.41 -23.00 -5.00
N VAL A 131 -27.36 -23.75 -5.54
CA VAL A 131 -27.45 -24.06 -6.96
C VAL A 131 -28.89 -23.84 -7.42
N VAL A 132 -29.08 -22.95 -8.39
CA VAL A 132 -30.36 -22.63 -9.04
C VAL A 132 -30.22 -22.98 -10.52
N GLU A 133 -31.11 -23.79 -11.07
CA GLU A 133 -30.97 -24.37 -12.42
C GLU A 133 -32.27 -24.36 -13.22
N GLY A 134 -32.15 -24.37 -14.54
CA GLY A 134 -33.27 -24.52 -15.45
C GLY A 134 -34.34 -23.43 -15.26
N ASP A 135 -35.58 -23.86 -15.08
CA ASP A 135 -36.72 -22.95 -14.94
C ASP A 135 -36.71 -22.14 -13.64
N ASP A 136 -35.82 -22.40 -12.67
CA ASP A 136 -35.68 -21.60 -11.45
C ASP A 136 -34.72 -20.40 -11.61
N VAL A 137 -33.95 -20.34 -12.70
CA VAL A 137 -32.99 -19.25 -12.94
C VAL A 137 -33.70 -17.93 -13.17
N ASP A 138 -33.51 -16.98 -12.26
CA ASP A 138 -34.06 -15.62 -12.34
C ASP A 138 -33.00 -14.56 -12.03
N LEU A 139 -32.56 -13.83 -13.06
CA LEU A 139 -31.65 -12.70 -12.94
C LEU A 139 -32.29 -11.51 -12.21
N GLY A 140 -33.62 -11.42 -12.20
CA GLY A 140 -34.37 -10.39 -11.47
C GLY A 140 -34.27 -10.55 -9.94
N ALA A 141 -33.75 -11.66 -9.44
CA ALA A 141 -33.43 -11.85 -8.02
C ALA A 141 -32.10 -11.20 -7.60
N LEU A 142 -31.25 -10.80 -8.56
CA LEU A 142 -29.97 -10.15 -8.30
C LEU A 142 -30.13 -8.62 -8.30
N PRO A 143 -29.47 -7.88 -7.37
CA PRO A 143 -29.53 -6.42 -7.30
C PRO A 143 -28.66 -5.76 -8.39
N ILE A 144 -28.94 -6.07 -9.65
CA ILE A 144 -28.20 -5.56 -10.81
C ILE A 144 -28.50 -4.07 -10.95
N GLN A 145 -27.44 -3.25 -11.04
CA GLN A 145 -27.60 -1.80 -11.08
C GLN A 145 -28.17 -1.33 -12.43
N HIS A 146 -29.01 -0.30 -12.38
CA HIS A 146 -29.36 0.54 -13.52
C HIS A 146 -28.66 1.88 -13.27
N CYS A 147 -27.64 2.21 -14.08
CA CYS A 147 -26.65 3.21 -13.67
C CYS A 147 -27.07 4.64 -14.01
N TRP A 148 -27.55 4.87 -15.23
CA TRP A 148 -27.91 6.19 -15.73
C TRP A 148 -29.35 6.27 -16.23
N PRO A 149 -30.01 7.44 -16.17
CA PRO A 149 -31.43 7.55 -16.53
C PRO A 149 -31.78 7.16 -17.97
N GLY A 150 -30.81 7.24 -18.90
CA GLY A 150 -30.99 6.87 -20.31
C GLY A 150 -30.52 5.45 -20.64
N ASP A 151 -30.06 4.68 -19.65
CA ASP A 151 -29.70 3.28 -19.86
C ASP A 151 -30.97 2.47 -20.18
N VAL A 152 -30.86 1.54 -21.14
CA VAL A 152 -32.03 0.76 -21.60
C VAL A 152 -32.53 -0.26 -20.56
N ALA A 153 -31.65 -0.76 -19.70
CA ALA A 153 -31.94 -1.85 -18.76
C ALA A 153 -30.88 -1.91 -17.63
N PRO A 154 -31.06 -2.80 -16.62
CA PRO A 154 -29.98 -3.13 -15.69
C PRO A 154 -28.78 -3.80 -16.39
N LEU A 155 -27.58 -3.53 -15.88
CA LEU A 155 -26.31 -3.94 -16.47
C LEU A 155 -25.39 -4.62 -15.45
N ILE A 156 -24.89 -5.81 -15.80
CA ILE A 156 -23.82 -6.47 -15.03
C ILE A 156 -22.47 -5.91 -15.50
N THR A 157 -21.69 -5.36 -14.55
CA THR A 157 -20.49 -4.56 -14.86
C THR A 157 -19.17 -5.19 -14.39
N TRP A 158 -19.17 -5.99 -13.31
CA TRP A 158 -17.97 -6.66 -12.76
C TRP A 158 -17.94 -8.18 -12.96
N GLY A 159 -18.55 -8.67 -14.05
CA GLY A 159 -18.55 -10.08 -14.40
C GLY A 159 -17.24 -10.51 -15.08
N LEU A 160 -16.49 -11.43 -14.46
CA LEU A 160 -15.33 -12.07 -15.09
C LEU A 160 -15.82 -13.20 -16.01
N THR A 161 -15.96 -12.90 -17.30
CA THR A 161 -16.36 -13.87 -18.32
C THR A 161 -15.21 -14.82 -18.63
N VAL A 162 -15.46 -16.11 -18.43
CA VAL A 162 -14.53 -17.21 -18.66
C VAL A 162 -14.92 -17.95 -19.94
N THR A 163 -13.97 -18.06 -20.85
CA THR A 163 -14.11 -18.77 -22.13
C THR A 163 -12.93 -19.69 -22.40
N ARG A 164 -13.11 -20.66 -23.30
CA ARG A 164 -12.02 -21.50 -23.82
C ARG A 164 -12.21 -21.73 -25.31
N GLY A 165 -11.28 -21.23 -26.12
CA GLY A 165 -11.24 -21.51 -27.56
C GLY A 165 -11.00 -23.00 -27.85
N PRO A 166 -11.50 -23.54 -28.98
CA PRO A 166 -11.48 -24.97 -29.25
C PRO A 166 -10.11 -25.53 -29.65
N ASN A 167 -9.11 -24.65 -29.80
CA ASN A 167 -7.74 -24.99 -30.22
C ASN A 167 -6.70 -24.77 -29.10
N LYS A 168 -7.15 -24.38 -27.90
CA LYS A 168 -6.28 -23.94 -26.80
C LYS A 168 -6.71 -24.62 -25.50
N ASP A 169 -5.74 -25.06 -24.72
CA ASP A 169 -6.01 -25.58 -23.36
C ASP A 169 -6.27 -24.45 -22.35
N ARG A 170 -5.75 -23.25 -22.64
CA ARG A 170 -5.85 -22.06 -21.79
C ARG A 170 -7.26 -21.46 -21.82
N GLN A 171 -7.72 -20.99 -20.66
CA GLN A 171 -8.93 -20.16 -20.55
C GLN A 171 -8.59 -18.67 -20.59
N ASN A 172 -9.45 -17.88 -21.23
CA ASN A 172 -9.43 -16.43 -21.19
C ASN A 172 -10.35 -15.93 -20.08
N LEU A 173 -9.94 -14.84 -19.40
CA LEU A 173 -10.80 -14.05 -18.53
C LEU A 173 -10.93 -12.64 -19.10
N GLY A 174 -12.16 -12.14 -19.21
CA GLY A 174 -12.41 -10.78 -19.66
C GLY A 174 -13.60 -10.17 -18.95
N ILE A 175 -13.60 -8.84 -18.89
CA ILE A 175 -14.72 -8.07 -18.36
C ILE A 175 -15.49 -7.51 -19.54
N TYR A 176 -16.70 -8.03 -19.73
CA TYR A 176 -17.62 -7.61 -20.76
C TYR A 176 -18.91 -7.24 -20.06
N ARG A 177 -19.39 -6.01 -20.28
CA ARG A 177 -20.68 -5.59 -19.72
C ARG A 177 -21.80 -6.46 -20.29
N GLN A 178 -22.80 -6.74 -19.47
CA GLN A 178 -23.88 -7.65 -19.84
C GLN A 178 -25.25 -7.06 -19.53
N GLN A 179 -25.95 -6.65 -20.59
CA GLN A 179 -27.31 -6.10 -20.50
C GLN A 179 -28.30 -7.22 -20.20
N VAL A 180 -29.14 -7.05 -19.18
CA VAL A 180 -30.23 -7.98 -18.89
C VAL A 180 -31.37 -7.76 -19.89
N ILE A 181 -31.77 -8.81 -20.60
CA ILE A 181 -32.86 -8.76 -21.61
C ILE A 181 -33.99 -9.75 -21.34
N GLY A 182 -33.87 -10.55 -20.29
CA GLY A 182 -34.89 -11.49 -19.89
C GLY A 182 -34.52 -12.17 -18.59
N ARG A 183 -35.40 -13.06 -18.14
CA ARG A 183 -35.26 -13.77 -16.86
C ARG A 183 -33.94 -14.53 -16.73
N ASN A 184 -33.44 -15.11 -17.82
CA ASN A 184 -32.19 -15.87 -17.84
C ASN A 184 -31.30 -15.51 -19.03
N LYS A 185 -31.45 -14.31 -19.61
CA LYS A 185 -30.71 -13.88 -20.80
C LYS A 185 -30.03 -12.54 -20.59
N VAL A 186 -28.76 -12.50 -20.95
CA VAL A 186 -27.99 -11.26 -21.02
C VAL A 186 -27.27 -11.13 -22.35
N ILE A 187 -26.96 -9.92 -22.77
CA ILE A 187 -26.16 -9.67 -23.97
C ILE A 187 -24.67 -9.70 -23.63
N MET A 188 -23.85 -10.42 -24.39
CA MET A 188 -22.40 -10.48 -24.20
C MET A 188 -21.70 -9.41 -25.06
N ARG A 189 -21.53 -8.19 -24.52
CA ARG A 189 -20.88 -7.09 -25.26
C ARG A 189 -19.36 -7.17 -25.19
N TRP A 190 -18.78 -8.03 -26.02
CA TRP A 190 -17.34 -8.12 -26.27
C TRP A 190 -16.92 -7.46 -27.59
N LEU A 191 -15.73 -6.88 -27.64
CA LEU A 191 -15.21 -6.33 -28.90
C LEU A 191 -14.62 -7.47 -29.73
N SER A 192 -14.72 -7.38 -31.06
CA SER A 192 -14.33 -8.43 -32.01
C SER A 192 -12.89 -8.95 -31.87
N HIS A 193 -11.98 -8.17 -31.30
CA HIS A 193 -10.57 -8.50 -31.08
C HIS A 193 -10.26 -9.01 -29.66
N ARG A 194 -11.25 -9.09 -28.76
CA ARG A 194 -11.06 -9.56 -27.37
C ARG A 194 -11.06 -11.08 -27.31
N GLY A 195 -10.37 -11.65 -26.32
CA GLY A 195 -10.16 -13.09 -26.18
C GLY A 195 -11.43 -13.93 -26.29
N GLY A 196 -12.49 -13.59 -25.53
CA GLY A 196 -13.77 -14.31 -25.60
C GLY A 196 -14.43 -14.28 -26.97
N ALA A 197 -14.40 -13.14 -27.67
CA ALA A 197 -14.97 -13.01 -29.01
C ALA A 197 -14.20 -13.85 -30.05
N LEU A 198 -12.86 -13.89 -29.91
CA LEU A 198 -12.00 -14.75 -30.73
C LEU A 198 -12.30 -16.24 -30.46
N ASP A 199 -12.41 -16.64 -29.19
CA ASP A 199 -12.74 -18.01 -28.79
C ASP A 199 -14.10 -18.44 -29.36
N TYR A 200 -15.12 -17.57 -29.29
CA TYR A 200 -16.45 -17.83 -29.85
C TYR A 200 -16.43 -17.98 -31.37
N ARG A 201 -15.71 -17.09 -32.08
CA ARG A 201 -15.56 -17.18 -33.52
C ARG A 201 -14.87 -18.49 -33.92
N GLU A 202 -13.73 -18.81 -33.29
CA GLU A 202 -13.00 -20.06 -33.50
C GLU A 202 -13.89 -21.28 -33.19
N TRP A 203 -14.73 -21.20 -32.15
CA TRP A 203 -15.71 -22.24 -31.81
C TRP A 203 -16.76 -22.42 -32.89
N CYS A 204 -17.39 -21.35 -33.38
CA CYS A 204 -18.39 -21.43 -34.45
C CYS A 204 -17.82 -21.99 -35.75
N GLU A 205 -16.56 -21.67 -36.07
CA GLU A 205 -15.86 -22.21 -37.25
C GLU A 205 -15.60 -23.71 -37.12
N LYS A 206 -15.16 -24.17 -35.94
CA LYS A 206 -14.77 -25.57 -35.71
C LYS A 206 -15.94 -26.49 -35.32
N HIS A 207 -16.96 -25.95 -34.66
CA HIS A 207 -18.16 -26.67 -34.22
C HIS A 207 -19.45 -25.95 -34.68
N PRO A 208 -19.72 -25.91 -36.00
CA PRO A 208 -20.89 -25.20 -36.53
C PRO A 208 -22.20 -25.66 -35.88
N GLY A 209 -23.02 -24.69 -35.43
CA GLY A 209 -24.32 -24.93 -34.82
C GLY A 209 -24.29 -25.43 -33.37
N GLN A 210 -23.13 -25.72 -32.78
CA GLN A 210 -23.04 -26.14 -31.39
C GLN A 210 -23.00 -24.93 -30.43
N PRO A 211 -23.77 -24.92 -29.33
CA PRO A 211 -23.70 -23.87 -28.32
C PRO A 211 -22.30 -23.72 -27.74
N PHE A 212 -21.86 -22.47 -27.54
CA PHE A 212 -20.55 -22.15 -26.98
C PHE A 212 -20.64 -22.00 -25.46
N PRO A 213 -19.94 -22.82 -24.66
CA PRO A 213 -19.98 -22.73 -23.20
C PRO A 213 -19.35 -21.44 -22.67
N VAL A 214 -20.05 -20.77 -21.75
CA VAL A 214 -19.58 -19.55 -21.09
C VAL A 214 -19.91 -19.61 -19.60
N ALA A 215 -19.01 -19.07 -18.77
CA ALA A 215 -19.27 -18.82 -17.36
C ALA A 215 -18.89 -17.38 -16.99
N VAL A 216 -19.58 -16.77 -16.02
CA VAL A 216 -19.30 -15.41 -15.54
C VAL A 216 -19.18 -15.47 -14.02
N ALA A 217 -18.01 -15.09 -13.50
CA ALA A 217 -17.77 -15.04 -12.06
C ALA A 217 -17.90 -13.60 -11.52
N LEU A 218 -18.74 -13.43 -10.50
CA LEU A 218 -18.98 -12.17 -9.80
C LEU A 218 -18.42 -12.27 -8.38
N GLY A 219 -17.73 -11.21 -7.95
CA GLY A 219 -17.14 -11.14 -6.61
C GLY A 219 -16.02 -12.15 -6.36
N ALA A 220 -15.12 -12.34 -7.34
CA ALA A 220 -13.89 -13.10 -7.14
C ALA A 220 -12.91 -12.37 -6.21
N ASP A 221 -11.83 -13.04 -5.81
CA ASP A 221 -10.76 -12.40 -5.05
C ASP A 221 -10.10 -11.25 -5.85
N PRO A 222 -9.57 -10.20 -5.18
CA PRO A 222 -9.12 -8.99 -5.85
C PRO A 222 -7.98 -9.24 -6.85
N ALA A 223 -7.08 -10.19 -6.59
CA ALA A 223 -5.99 -10.52 -7.50
C ALA A 223 -6.49 -11.15 -8.80
N THR A 224 -7.53 -11.99 -8.74
CA THR A 224 -8.17 -12.54 -9.95
C THR A 224 -8.88 -11.46 -10.76
N ILE A 225 -9.59 -10.54 -10.07
CA ILE A 225 -10.25 -9.41 -10.73
C ILE A 225 -9.23 -8.54 -11.45
N LEU A 226 -8.19 -8.10 -10.75
CA LEU A 226 -7.14 -7.24 -11.31
C LEU A 226 -6.29 -7.97 -12.35
N GLY A 227 -6.09 -9.27 -12.20
CA GLY A 227 -5.42 -10.10 -13.19
C GLY A 227 -6.17 -10.20 -14.52
N ALA A 228 -7.50 -10.12 -14.50
CA ALA A 228 -8.33 -10.08 -15.71
C ALA A 228 -8.33 -8.70 -16.41
N VAL A 229 -8.04 -7.62 -15.67
CA VAL A 229 -7.89 -6.26 -16.23
C VAL A 229 -6.47 -6.00 -16.72
N THR A 230 -5.48 -6.63 -16.08
CA THR A 230 -4.07 -6.46 -16.43
C THR A 230 -3.77 -7.16 -17.76
N PRO A 231 -3.10 -6.51 -18.71
CA PRO A 231 -2.74 -7.13 -19.97
C PRO A 231 -1.57 -8.11 -19.79
N VAL A 232 -1.93 -9.36 -19.58
CA VAL A 232 -0.97 -10.46 -19.50
C VAL A 232 -0.58 -10.94 -20.91
N PRO A 233 0.65 -11.43 -21.11
CA PRO A 233 1.03 -12.06 -22.38
C PRO A 233 0.10 -13.22 -22.77
N ASP A 234 -0.09 -13.45 -24.08
CA ASP A 234 -0.87 -14.58 -24.61
C ASP A 234 -0.32 -15.95 -24.17
N THR A 235 0.92 -16.01 -23.69
CA THR A 235 1.56 -17.21 -23.11
C THR A 235 1.20 -17.47 -21.65
N LEU A 236 0.65 -16.49 -20.91
CA LEU A 236 0.40 -16.57 -19.47
C LEU A 236 -1.07 -16.34 -19.11
N SER A 237 -1.77 -17.35 -18.56
CA SER A 237 -3.15 -17.22 -18.06
C SER A 237 -3.34 -16.11 -17.04
N GLU A 238 -4.46 -15.39 -17.11
CA GLU A 238 -4.87 -14.37 -16.15
C GLU A 238 -4.98 -14.98 -14.73
N TYR A 239 -5.42 -16.24 -14.59
CA TYR A 239 -5.39 -16.94 -13.30
C TYR A 239 -3.98 -17.19 -12.78
N ALA A 240 -3.05 -17.45 -13.69
CA ALA A 240 -1.66 -17.67 -13.34
C ALA A 240 -0.99 -16.37 -12.91
N PHE A 241 -1.33 -15.27 -13.58
CA PHE A 241 -0.92 -13.93 -13.17
C PHE A 241 -1.56 -13.51 -11.84
N ALA A 242 -2.84 -13.79 -11.63
CA ALA A 242 -3.49 -13.58 -10.33
C ALA A 242 -2.79 -14.35 -9.20
N GLY A 243 -2.35 -15.59 -9.46
CA GLY A 243 -1.58 -16.37 -8.50
C GLY A 243 -0.18 -15.80 -8.22
N LEU A 244 0.39 -15.08 -9.17
CA LEU A 244 1.64 -14.33 -8.98
C LEU A 244 1.42 -13.10 -8.09
N LEU A 245 0.41 -12.29 -8.38
CA LEU A 245 0.02 -11.12 -7.58
C LEU A 245 -0.30 -11.51 -6.13
N ARG A 246 -1.12 -12.56 -5.97
CA ARG A 246 -1.55 -13.08 -4.67
C ARG A 246 -0.46 -13.87 -3.94
N GLY A 247 0.69 -14.16 -4.57
CA GLY A 247 1.75 -15.02 -4.01
C GLY A 247 1.35 -16.47 -3.70
N ASN A 248 0.12 -16.87 -4.02
CA ASN A 248 -0.45 -18.19 -3.80
C ASN A 248 -1.34 -18.60 -4.98
N ARG A 249 -1.40 -19.91 -5.25
CA ARG A 249 -2.15 -20.47 -6.37
C ARG A 249 -3.62 -20.08 -6.32
N THR A 250 -4.17 -19.66 -7.45
CA THR A 250 -5.61 -19.41 -7.61
C THR A 250 -6.37 -20.74 -7.48
N GLU A 251 -7.26 -20.83 -6.49
CA GLU A 251 -8.13 -22.00 -6.30
C GLU A 251 -9.30 -21.91 -7.27
N LEU A 252 -9.43 -22.89 -8.16
CA LEU A 252 -10.47 -22.97 -9.17
C LEU A 252 -11.37 -24.19 -8.92
N VAL A 253 -12.63 -24.09 -9.31
CA VAL A 253 -13.56 -25.23 -9.34
C VAL A 253 -14.12 -25.40 -10.75
N LYS A 254 -14.39 -26.65 -11.11
CA LYS A 254 -15.05 -26.95 -12.39
C LYS A 254 -16.51 -26.46 -12.33
N CYS A 255 -16.96 -25.80 -13.39
CA CYS A 255 -18.38 -25.48 -13.60
C CYS A 255 -19.22 -26.76 -13.61
N ARG A 256 -20.49 -26.66 -13.22
CA ARG A 256 -21.40 -27.82 -13.23
C ARG A 256 -21.89 -28.16 -14.63
N GLY A 257 -22.15 -27.16 -15.46
CA GLY A 257 -22.67 -27.34 -16.83
C GLY A 257 -21.61 -27.49 -17.92
N SER A 258 -20.33 -27.27 -17.63
CA SER A 258 -19.27 -27.27 -18.65
C SER A 258 -17.90 -27.72 -18.10
N ASN A 259 -16.90 -27.80 -18.96
CA ASN A 259 -15.51 -28.07 -18.56
C ASN A 259 -14.71 -26.80 -18.21
N LEU A 260 -15.38 -25.64 -18.13
CA LEU A 260 -14.76 -24.39 -17.69
C LEU A 260 -14.46 -24.43 -16.18
N GLN A 261 -13.47 -23.64 -15.78
CA GLN A 261 -13.03 -23.50 -14.40
C GLN A 261 -13.18 -22.05 -13.95
N VAL A 262 -13.83 -21.84 -12.80
CA VAL A 262 -14.12 -20.53 -12.20
C VAL A 262 -13.46 -20.41 -10.81
N PRO A 263 -13.25 -19.20 -10.26
CA PRO A 263 -12.67 -19.03 -8.93
C PRO A 263 -13.53 -19.69 -7.87
N ALA A 264 -12.95 -20.59 -7.07
CA ALA A 264 -13.67 -21.37 -6.07
C ALA A 264 -14.30 -20.52 -4.95
N THR A 265 -13.77 -19.30 -4.76
CA THR A 265 -14.18 -18.35 -3.72
C THR A 265 -15.07 -17.21 -4.24
N ALA A 266 -15.46 -17.24 -5.52
CA ALA A 266 -16.38 -16.24 -6.08
C ALA A 266 -17.70 -16.21 -5.30
N GLU A 267 -18.34 -15.04 -5.25
CA GLU A 267 -19.63 -14.87 -4.57
C GLU A 267 -20.78 -15.49 -5.37
N ILE A 268 -20.83 -15.25 -6.69
CA ILE A 268 -21.88 -15.73 -7.61
C ILE A 268 -21.23 -16.15 -8.94
N ILE A 269 -21.68 -17.26 -9.51
CA ILE A 269 -21.31 -17.75 -10.84
C ILE A 269 -22.57 -17.88 -11.70
N LEU A 270 -22.54 -17.32 -12.90
CA LEU A 270 -23.54 -17.56 -13.95
C LEU A 270 -22.94 -18.55 -14.95
N GLU A 271 -23.58 -19.69 -15.18
CA GLU A 271 -23.15 -20.69 -16.16
C GLU A 271 -24.20 -20.86 -17.26
N GLY A 272 -23.74 -21.08 -18.49
CA GLY A 272 -24.64 -21.42 -19.60
C GLY A 272 -23.94 -21.38 -20.95
N VAL A 273 -24.64 -20.92 -21.98
CA VAL A 273 -24.17 -20.99 -23.36
C VAL A 273 -24.53 -19.76 -24.19
N ILE A 274 -23.77 -19.53 -25.25
CA ILE A 274 -24.15 -18.65 -26.37
C ILE A 274 -24.55 -19.54 -27.55
N HIS A 275 -25.78 -19.37 -28.04
CA HIS A 275 -26.25 -20.09 -29.22
C HIS A 275 -25.76 -19.41 -30.50
N PRO A 276 -25.14 -20.15 -31.45
CA PRO A 276 -24.68 -19.57 -32.71
C PRO A 276 -25.79 -18.83 -33.45
N GLY A 277 -25.54 -17.56 -33.78
CA GLY A 277 -26.48 -16.70 -34.51
C GLY A 277 -27.55 -16.01 -33.65
N GLU A 278 -27.65 -16.33 -32.36
CA GLU A 278 -28.54 -15.60 -31.46
C GLU A 278 -27.91 -14.27 -31.04
N MET A 279 -28.51 -13.17 -31.50
CA MET A 279 -28.02 -11.81 -31.30
C MET A 279 -29.17 -10.90 -30.81
N ALA A 280 -28.84 -9.86 -30.05
CA ALA A 280 -29.81 -8.87 -29.59
C ALA A 280 -29.22 -7.44 -29.65
N PRO A 281 -30.07 -6.41 -29.83
CA PRO A 281 -29.64 -5.02 -29.76
C PRO A 281 -29.26 -4.65 -28.32
N GLU A 282 -28.04 -4.16 -28.15
CA GLU A 282 -27.48 -3.72 -26.88
C GLU A 282 -27.45 -2.19 -26.81
N GLY A 283 -27.80 -1.64 -25.65
CA GLY A 283 -27.81 -0.21 -25.39
C GLY A 283 -29.12 0.50 -25.77
N PRO A 284 -29.15 1.85 -25.69
CA PRO A 284 -28.01 2.70 -25.33
C PRO A 284 -27.59 2.53 -23.86
N TYR A 285 -26.31 2.79 -23.58
CA TYR A 285 -25.75 2.88 -22.22
C TYR A 285 -24.76 4.04 -22.13
N GLY A 286 -24.73 4.70 -20.98
CA GLY A 286 -23.62 5.57 -20.61
C GLY A 286 -22.32 4.78 -20.51
N ASP A 287 -21.21 5.33 -21.00
CA ASP A 287 -19.89 4.70 -20.87
C ASP A 287 -18.81 5.67 -20.37
N HIS A 288 -17.56 5.17 -20.31
CA HIS A 288 -16.37 5.88 -19.82
C HIS A 288 -16.03 7.16 -20.58
N THR A 289 -16.71 7.44 -21.70
CA THR A 289 -16.58 8.71 -22.42
C THR A 289 -17.43 9.82 -21.81
N GLY A 290 -18.41 9.46 -20.96
CA GLY A 290 -19.44 10.37 -20.45
C GLY A 290 -20.61 10.58 -21.42
N TYR A 291 -20.74 9.76 -22.46
CA TYR A 291 -21.83 9.81 -23.44
C TYR A 291 -22.58 8.47 -23.50
N TYR A 292 -23.80 8.50 -24.04
CA TYR A 292 -24.51 7.28 -24.41
C TYR A 292 -23.98 6.76 -25.74
N ASN A 293 -23.66 5.47 -25.82
CA ASN A 293 -23.32 4.82 -27.08
C ASN A 293 -24.58 4.48 -27.89
N GLU A 294 -24.38 4.41 -29.21
CA GLU A 294 -25.37 3.91 -30.15
C GLU A 294 -25.68 2.43 -29.91
N VAL A 295 -26.89 2.04 -30.32
CA VAL A 295 -27.35 0.65 -30.26
C VAL A 295 -26.63 -0.20 -31.31
N ASP A 296 -26.10 -1.35 -30.91
CA ASP A 296 -25.47 -2.31 -31.82
C ASP A 296 -25.78 -3.76 -31.41
N SER A 297 -25.58 -4.72 -32.32
CA SER A 297 -26.01 -6.12 -32.16
C SER A 297 -24.89 -7.01 -31.63
N PHE A 298 -25.14 -7.70 -30.51
CA PHE A 298 -24.17 -8.59 -29.86
C PHE A 298 -24.77 -9.95 -29.50
N PRO A 299 -23.93 -10.99 -29.30
CA PRO A 299 -24.41 -12.33 -28.97
C PRO A 299 -25.17 -12.38 -27.65
N VAL A 300 -26.17 -13.26 -27.58
CA VAL A 300 -26.94 -13.50 -26.35
C VAL A 300 -26.36 -14.65 -25.56
N PHE A 301 -26.05 -14.40 -24.29
CA PHE A 301 -25.69 -15.40 -23.30
C PHE A 301 -26.94 -15.86 -22.55
N THR A 302 -27.30 -17.14 -22.75
CA THR A 302 -28.37 -17.80 -22.01
C THR A 302 -27.79 -18.43 -20.76
N VAL A 303 -28.23 -17.95 -19.59
CA VAL A 303 -27.86 -18.46 -18.27
C VAL A 303 -28.74 -19.67 -17.97
N GLU A 304 -28.11 -20.82 -17.82
CA GLU A 304 -28.79 -22.10 -17.52
C GLU A 304 -28.72 -22.44 -16.03
N ARG A 305 -27.78 -21.82 -15.32
CA ARG A 305 -27.51 -22.08 -13.91
C ARG A 305 -26.88 -20.88 -13.22
N ILE A 306 -27.31 -20.63 -11.99
CA ILE A 306 -26.67 -19.70 -11.05
C ILE A 306 -26.20 -20.52 -9.86
N THR A 307 -24.90 -20.45 -9.55
CA THR A 307 -24.36 -21.00 -8.30
C THR A 307 -23.80 -19.87 -7.44
N HIS A 308 -23.97 -19.94 -6.13
CA HIS A 308 -23.45 -18.88 -5.26
C HIS A 308 -23.15 -19.37 -3.84
N ARG A 309 -22.37 -18.56 -3.12
CA ARG A 309 -22.11 -18.73 -1.68
C ARG A 309 -23.37 -18.53 -0.87
N MET A 310 -23.44 -19.12 0.32
CA MET A 310 -24.43 -18.72 1.32
C MET A 310 -24.26 -17.24 1.69
N LYS A 311 -25.37 -16.48 1.61
CA LYS A 311 -25.40 -15.02 1.79
C LYS A 311 -24.39 -14.33 0.86
N PRO A 312 -24.61 -14.37 -0.46
CA PRO A 312 -23.66 -13.83 -1.42
C PRO A 312 -23.57 -12.30 -1.31
N ILE A 313 -22.46 -11.74 -1.81
CA ILE A 313 -22.32 -10.30 -2.04
C ILE A 313 -22.29 -10.07 -3.56
N TYR A 314 -23.13 -9.16 -4.06
CA TYR A 314 -23.10 -8.78 -5.47
C TYR A 314 -22.06 -7.67 -5.68
N HIS A 315 -20.99 -7.97 -6.41
CA HIS A 315 -19.97 -6.98 -6.75
C HIS A 315 -20.35 -6.25 -8.04
N SER A 316 -20.42 -4.92 -7.99
CA SER A 316 -20.87 -4.09 -9.11
C SER A 316 -20.13 -2.75 -9.16
N THR A 317 -20.26 -2.09 -10.30
CA THR A 317 -19.72 -0.76 -10.58
C THR A 317 -20.53 -0.08 -11.66
N TYR A 318 -20.13 1.13 -12.01
CA TYR A 318 -20.68 1.93 -13.09
C TYR A 318 -19.54 2.52 -13.92
N THR A 319 -19.84 2.93 -15.15
CA THR A 319 -18.93 3.72 -15.98
C THR A 319 -19.62 5.02 -16.36
N GLY A 320 -18.87 6.09 -16.54
CA GLY A 320 -19.46 7.40 -16.85
C GLY A 320 -18.42 8.43 -17.21
N ARG A 321 -18.75 9.72 -17.02
CA ARG A 321 -17.77 10.78 -17.25
C ARG A 321 -16.64 10.67 -16.21
N PRO A 322 -15.37 10.54 -16.63
CA PRO A 322 -14.26 10.34 -15.71
C PRO A 322 -14.07 11.52 -14.75
N PRO A 323 -13.49 11.30 -13.56
CA PRO A 323 -12.99 10.01 -13.08
C PRO A 323 -14.13 9.05 -12.70
N ASP A 324 -13.99 7.79 -13.11
CA ASP A 324 -14.81 6.66 -12.69
C ASP A 324 -13.89 5.53 -12.20
N GLU A 325 -14.46 4.43 -11.65
CA GLU A 325 -13.64 3.36 -11.06
C GLU A 325 -12.68 2.70 -12.08
N PRO A 326 -13.11 2.40 -13.33
CA PRO A 326 -12.19 1.95 -14.38
C PRO A 326 -11.07 2.93 -14.70
N ALA A 327 -11.30 4.24 -14.65
CA ALA A 327 -10.25 5.22 -14.85
C ALA A 327 -9.19 5.16 -13.74
N ILE A 328 -9.61 5.00 -12.49
CA ILE A 328 -8.69 4.84 -11.35
C ILE A 328 -7.86 3.55 -11.47
N LEU A 329 -8.49 2.45 -11.89
CA LEU A 329 -7.78 1.22 -12.25
C LEU A 329 -6.73 1.46 -13.33
N GLY A 330 -7.08 2.21 -14.38
CA GLY A 330 -6.15 2.61 -15.43
C GLY A 330 -4.94 3.38 -14.89
N VAL A 331 -5.15 4.33 -13.98
CA VAL A 331 -4.06 5.09 -13.33
C VAL A 331 -3.11 4.17 -12.59
N ALA A 332 -3.63 3.27 -11.75
CA ALA A 332 -2.78 2.36 -10.99
C ALA A 332 -2.04 1.37 -11.91
N LEU A 333 -2.71 0.85 -12.94
CA LEU A 333 -2.11 -0.08 -13.89
C LEU A 333 -1.06 0.58 -14.81
N ASN A 334 -1.08 1.91 -14.97
CA ASN A 334 -0.01 2.61 -15.68
C ASN A 334 1.36 2.33 -15.06
N GLU A 335 1.47 2.24 -13.74
CA GLU A 335 2.74 1.91 -13.06
C GLU A 335 3.28 0.53 -13.43
N VAL A 336 2.39 -0.40 -13.79
CA VAL A 336 2.77 -1.73 -14.28
C VAL A 336 3.29 -1.65 -15.72
N PHE A 337 2.79 -0.71 -16.53
CA PHE A 337 3.20 -0.53 -17.93
C PHE A 337 4.50 0.24 -18.09
N VAL A 338 4.81 1.21 -17.22
CA VAL A 338 6.03 2.03 -17.34
C VAL A 338 7.28 1.15 -17.48
N PRO A 339 7.55 0.15 -16.62
CA PRO A 339 8.74 -0.70 -16.75
C PRO A 339 8.76 -1.54 -18.03
N ILE A 340 7.60 -1.98 -18.51
CA ILE A 340 7.47 -2.75 -19.76
C ILE A 340 7.84 -1.89 -20.95
N LEU A 341 7.38 -0.63 -20.98
CA LEU A 341 7.75 0.35 -21.99
C LEU A 341 9.23 0.71 -21.90
N GLN A 342 9.74 0.96 -20.69
CA GLN A 342 11.16 1.30 -20.46
C GLN A 342 12.12 0.21 -20.92
N LYS A 343 11.75 -1.07 -20.80
CA LYS A 343 12.57 -2.18 -21.33
C LYS A 343 12.76 -2.06 -22.85
N GLN A 344 11.73 -1.61 -23.57
CA GLN A 344 11.78 -1.45 -25.03
C GLN A 344 12.31 -0.08 -25.47
N PHE A 345 12.02 0.96 -24.69
CA PHE A 345 12.38 2.35 -24.92
C PHE A 345 13.02 2.93 -23.65
N PRO A 346 14.31 2.64 -23.37
CA PRO A 346 15.01 3.09 -22.16
C PRO A 346 15.06 4.61 -22.00
N GLU A 347 14.82 5.36 -23.07
CA GLU A 347 14.69 6.80 -23.09
C GLU A 347 13.45 7.33 -22.36
N ILE A 348 12.40 6.52 -22.17
CA ILE A 348 11.17 6.94 -21.48
C ILE A 348 11.40 7.02 -19.97
N THR A 349 11.15 8.19 -19.37
CA THR A 349 11.27 8.40 -17.92
C THR A 349 9.95 8.18 -17.19
N ASP A 350 8.83 8.62 -17.77
CA ASP A 350 7.47 8.35 -17.28
C ASP A 350 6.49 8.20 -18.46
N PHE A 351 5.38 7.50 -18.21
CA PHE A 351 4.30 7.31 -19.16
C PHE A 351 2.97 7.37 -18.40
N TYR A 352 2.11 8.31 -18.79
CA TYR A 352 0.87 8.59 -18.08
C TYR A 352 -0.31 8.65 -19.04
N LEU A 353 -1.40 7.98 -18.66
CA LEU A 353 -2.71 8.08 -19.32
C LEU A 353 -3.66 8.83 -18.38
N PRO A 354 -3.95 10.12 -18.62
CA PRO A 354 -4.82 10.92 -17.77
C PRO A 354 -6.27 10.37 -17.75
N PRO A 355 -6.92 10.20 -16.58
CA PRO A 355 -8.33 9.81 -16.46
C PRO A 355 -9.29 10.64 -17.32
N GLU A 356 -9.11 11.95 -17.33
CA GLU A 356 -9.86 12.92 -18.14
C GLU A 356 -9.72 12.67 -19.65
N GLY A 357 -8.66 11.97 -20.07
CA GLY A 357 -8.48 11.43 -21.42
C GLY A 357 -9.23 10.12 -21.67
N CYS A 358 -10.28 9.84 -20.90
CA CYS A 358 -11.05 8.59 -20.93
C CYS A 358 -10.15 7.36 -20.76
N SER A 359 -9.15 7.46 -19.88
CA SER A 359 -8.20 6.41 -19.46
C SER A 359 -7.21 5.90 -20.52
N TYR A 360 -7.47 6.07 -21.82
CA TYR A 360 -6.57 5.58 -22.88
C TYR A 360 -6.51 6.47 -24.13
N ARG A 361 -7.38 7.47 -24.29
CA ARG A 361 -7.43 8.26 -25.55
C ARG A 361 -6.28 9.25 -25.67
N MET A 362 -5.64 9.60 -24.56
CA MET A 362 -4.47 10.49 -24.51
C MET A 362 -3.36 9.88 -23.66
N ALA A 363 -2.12 10.03 -24.12
CA ALA A 363 -0.91 9.69 -23.37
C ALA A 363 0.02 10.90 -23.28
N VAL A 364 0.64 11.08 -22.13
CA VAL A 364 1.77 11.98 -21.91
C VAL A 364 3.01 11.13 -21.64
N VAL A 365 4.08 11.37 -22.40
CA VAL A 365 5.34 10.64 -22.30
C VAL A 365 6.46 11.63 -22.04
N THR A 366 7.23 11.41 -20.99
CA THR A 366 8.45 12.17 -20.71
C THR A 366 9.65 11.31 -21.08
N MET A 367 10.68 11.92 -21.67
CA MET A 367 11.84 11.18 -22.16
C MET A 367 13.15 11.94 -22.10
N LYS A 368 14.25 11.19 -21.98
CA LYS A 368 15.60 11.70 -22.19
C LYS A 368 15.93 11.72 -23.68
N LYS A 369 15.74 12.88 -24.32
CA LYS A 369 16.05 13.07 -25.75
C LYS A 369 17.55 12.90 -26.01
N GLN A 370 17.90 12.19 -27.09
CA GLN A 370 19.29 11.83 -27.43
C GLN A 370 19.69 12.28 -28.84
N TYR A 371 18.73 12.58 -29.72
CA TYR A 371 18.99 13.01 -31.09
C TYR A 371 17.79 13.74 -31.71
N PRO A 372 17.99 14.53 -32.78
CA PRO A 372 16.92 15.12 -33.58
C PRO A 372 15.90 14.09 -34.08
N GLY A 373 14.60 14.36 -33.90
CA GLY A 373 13.49 13.50 -34.32
C GLY A 373 13.15 12.36 -33.35
N HIS A 374 13.81 12.26 -32.19
CA HIS A 374 13.64 11.14 -31.26
C HIS A 374 12.19 10.97 -30.78
N ALA A 375 11.46 12.06 -30.55
CA ALA A 375 10.06 12.03 -30.10
C ALA A 375 9.14 11.25 -31.07
N LYS A 376 9.39 11.32 -32.38
CA LYS A 376 8.60 10.61 -33.39
C LYS A 376 8.74 9.09 -33.25
N ARG A 377 9.92 8.59 -32.88
CA ARG A 377 10.14 7.16 -32.61
C ARG A 377 9.30 6.71 -31.42
N VAL A 378 9.25 7.51 -30.35
CA VAL A 378 8.45 7.22 -29.17
C VAL A 378 6.95 7.24 -29.51
N MET A 379 6.46 8.24 -30.25
CA MET A 379 5.05 8.28 -30.70
C MET A 379 4.64 7.02 -31.45
N LEU A 380 5.44 6.60 -32.45
CA LEU A 380 5.18 5.37 -33.21
C LEU A 380 5.27 4.12 -32.32
N GLY A 381 6.18 4.11 -31.34
CA GLY A 381 6.30 3.06 -30.35
C GLY A 381 5.04 2.91 -29.50
N VAL A 382 4.51 4.02 -28.97
CA VAL A 382 3.25 4.03 -28.20
C VAL A 382 2.11 3.44 -29.03
N TRP A 383 1.96 3.84 -30.29
CA TRP A 383 0.85 3.36 -31.13
C TRP A 383 0.99 1.92 -31.65
N SER A 384 2.14 1.26 -31.49
CA SER A 384 2.41 -0.04 -32.11
C SER A 384 2.85 -1.15 -31.15
N PHE A 385 3.54 -0.82 -30.05
CA PHE A 385 4.21 -1.83 -29.24
C PHE A 385 3.25 -2.65 -28.35
N LEU A 386 2.36 -1.97 -27.63
CA LEU A 386 1.36 -2.61 -26.77
C LEU A 386 -0.04 -2.41 -27.36
N ARG A 387 -0.82 -3.50 -27.45
CA ARG A 387 -2.19 -3.48 -27.98
C ARG A 387 -3.10 -2.52 -27.22
N GLN A 388 -2.81 -2.28 -25.95
CA GLN A 388 -3.58 -1.42 -25.04
C GLN A 388 -3.55 0.05 -25.45
N PHE A 389 -2.49 0.50 -26.13
CA PHE A 389 -2.30 1.89 -26.53
C PHE A 389 -2.58 2.12 -28.03
N MET A 390 -3.00 1.07 -28.76
CA MET A 390 -3.31 1.17 -30.20
C MET A 390 -4.46 2.13 -30.51
N TYR A 391 -5.36 2.37 -29.55
CA TYR A 391 -6.49 3.31 -29.70
C TYR A 391 -6.21 4.69 -29.10
N THR A 392 -5.03 4.93 -28.52
CA THR A 392 -4.63 6.25 -28.03
C THR A 392 -4.55 7.22 -29.21
N LYS A 393 -5.41 8.24 -29.19
CA LYS A 393 -5.52 9.24 -30.26
C LYS A 393 -4.47 10.32 -30.16
N PHE A 394 -4.16 10.75 -28.94
CA PHE A 394 -3.28 11.87 -28.67
C PHE A 394 -2.05 11.39 -27.90
N VAL A 395 -0.85 11.68 -28.39
CA VAL A 395 0.40 11.40 -27.68
C VAL A 395 1.19 12.69 -27.58
N ILE A 396 1.42 13.16 -26.36
CA ILE A 396 2.26 14.32 -26.07
C ILE A 396 3.61 13.79 -25.59
N VAL A 397 4.70 14.20 -26.25
CA VAL A 397 6.06 13.82 -25.88
C VAL A 397 6.80 15.04 -25.35
N THR A 398 7.35 14.94 -24.15
CA THR A 398 8.04 16.02 -23.41
C THR A 398 9.41 15.53 -22.94
N ASP A 399 10.29 16.44 -22.54
CA ASP A 399 11.56 16.07 -21.92
C ASP A 399 11.37 15.62 -20.47
N ASP A 400 12.42 15.12 -19.82
CA ASP A 400 12.38 14.55 -18.47
C ASP A 400 12.34 15.60 -17.33
N ASP A 401 12.37 16.89 -17.67
CA ASP A 401 12.17 18.00 -16.73
C ASP A 401 10.68 18.38 -16.53
N ILE A 402 9.78 17.73 -17.26
CA ILE A 402 8.33 17.93 -17.19
C ILE A 402 7.70 16.84 -16.35
N ASN A 403 6.83 17.20 -15.40
CA ASN A 403 5.98 16.21 -14.73
C ASN A 403 4.81 15.81 -15.64
N ALA A 404 4.79 14.57 -16.14
CA ALA A 404 3.74 14.05 -17.03
C ALA A 404 2.32 14.10 -16.43
N ARG A 405 2.22 14.22 -15.10
CA ARG A 405 0.97 14.16 -14.33
C ARG A 405 0.48 15.52 -13.86
N ASP A 406 1.22 16.59 -14.17
CA ASP A 406 0.82 17.97 -13.91
C ASP A 406 0.55 18.70 -15.22
N TRP A 407 -0.71 19.08 -15.45
CA TRP A 407 -1.09 19.83 -16.64
C TRP A 407 -0.41 21.20 -16.73
N ASN A 408 -0.03 21.82 -15.61
CA ASN A 408 0.68 23.10 -15.66
C ASN A 408 2.01 22.95 -16.41
N ASP A 409 2.77 21.91 -16.07
CA ASP A 409 4.04 21.56 -16.72
C ASP A 409 3.83 21.14 -18.18
N VAL A 410 2.88 20.24 -18.44
CA VAL A 410 2.63 19.71 -19.80
C VAL A 410 2.18 20.83 -20.75
N ILE A 411 1.27 21.70 -20.32
CA ILE A 411 0.81 22.84 -21.12
C ILE A 411 1.93 23.87 -21.29
N TRP A 412 2.75 24.11 -20.27
CA TRP A 412 3.94 24.97 -20.41
C TRP A 412 4.91 24.42 -21.47
N ALA A 413 5.19 23.12 -21.47
CA ALA A 413 6.04 22.49 -22.48
C ALA A 413 5.46 22.66 -23.89
N ILE A 414 4.17 22.36 -24.08
CA ILE A 414 3.49 22.52 -25.38
C ILE A 414 3.59 23.97 -25.86
N THR A 415 3.25 24.94 -25.01
CA THR A 415 3.15 26.35 -25.41
C THR A 415 4.50 27.05 -25.61
N THR A 416 5.59 26.51 -25.06
CA THR A 416 6.92 27.14 -25.13
C THR A 416 7.92 26.39 -26.01
N ARG A 417 7.74 25.07 -26.23
CA ARG A 417 8.70 24.23 -26.96
C ARG A 417 8.20 23.75 -28.33
N MET A 418 6.94 24.06 -28.69
CA MET A 418 6.34 23.64 -29.95
C MET A 418 6.11 24.80 -30.92
N ASP A 419 6.43 24.56 -32.19
CA ASP A 419 5.75 25.19 -33.31
C ASP A 419 4.63 24.25 -33.80
N PRO A 420 3.35 24.68 -33.79
CA PRO A 420 2.23 23.78 -34.06
C PRO A 420 2.29 23.07 -35.42
N LYS A 421 2.83 23.71 -36.47
CA LYS A 421 2.87 23.11 -37.80
C LYS A 421 4.03 22.13 -37.93
N ARG A 422 5.20 22.48 -37.39
CA ARG A 422 6.42 21.67 -37.49
C ARG A 422 6.37 20.44 -36.59
N ASP A 423 5.83 20.59 -35.38
CA ASP A 423 6.01 19.65 -34.28
C ASP A 423 4.78 18.78 -33.99
N THR A 424 3.72 18.93 -34.79
CA THR A 424 2.57 18.03 -34.78
C THR A 424 2.69 16.96 -35.86
N VAL A 425 2.54 15.70 -35.46
CA VAL A 425 2.48 14.54 -36.37
C VAL A 425 1.03 14.10 -36.48
N MET A 426 0.51 14.03 -37.71
CA MET A 426 -0.80 13.47 -38.00
C MET A 426 -0.65 12.16 -38.79
N ILE A 427 -1.37 11.12 -38.37
CA ILE A 427 -1.47 9.86 -39.11
C ILE A 427 -2.95 9.56 -39.32
N ASP A 428 -3.37 9.54 -40.58
CA ASP A 428 -4.75 9.25 -40.97
C ASP A 428 -5.00 7.75 -41.13
N ASN A 429 -6.28 7.36 -41.17
CA ASN A 429 -6.74 6.00 -41.46
C ASN A 429 -6.13 4.91 -40.55
N THR A 430 -6.01 5.23 -39.27
CA THR A 430 -5.56 4.31 -38.23
C THR A 430 -6.75 3.62 -37.55
N PRO A 431 -6.56 2.42 -36.96
CA PRO A 431 -7.60 1.79 -36.14
C PRO A 431 -7.95 2.66 -34.92
N ILE A 432 -9.24 2.93 -34.73
CA ILE A 432 -9.79 3.67 -33.60
C ILE A 432 -10.87 2.83 -32.93
N ASP A 433 -11.17 3.12 -31.68
CA ASP A 433 -12.32 2.54 -30.99
C ASP A 433 -13.60 2.83 -31.78
N TYR A 434 -14.37 1.80 -32.09
CA TYR A 434 -15.59 1.90 -32.90
C TYR A 434 -16.71 2.69 -32.20
N LEU A 435 -16.60 2.86 -30.87
CA LEU A 435 -17.49 3.71 -30.05
C LEU A 435 -17.10 5.19 -30.07
N ASP A 436 -15.95 5.52 -30.65
CA ASP A 436 -15.52 6.90 -30.74
C ASP A 436 -16.23 7.60 -31.91
N PHE A 437 -17.41 8.16 -31.61
CA PHE A 437 -18.24 8.91 -32.54
C PHE A 437 -17.60 10.20 -33.07
N ALA A 438 -16.47 10.64 -32.51
CA ALA A 438 -15.70 11.77 -33.05
C ALA A 438 -14.78 11.34 -34.20
N SER A 439 -14.62 10.03 -34.45
CA SER A 439 -13.96 9.53 -35.66
C SER A 439 -14.84 9.74 -36.90
N PRO A 440 -14.24 9.94 -38.09
CA PRO A 440 -15.01 10.14 -39.32
C PRO A 440 -15.76 8.88 -39.77
N VAL A 441 -15.24 7.69 -39.43
CA VAL A 441 -15.82 6.39 -39.78
C VAL A 441 -15.67 5.46 -38.58
N SER A 442 -16.69 4.70 -38.23
CA SER A 442 -16.62 3.74 -37.12
C SER A 442 -15.43 2.78 -37.29
N GLY A 443 -14.59 2.70 -36.25
CA GLY A 443 -13.40 1.86 -36.22
C GLY A 443 -12.17 2.46 -36.93
N LEU A 444 -12.29 3.61 -37.60
CA LEU A 444 -11.22 4.20 -38.40
C LEU A 444 -11.14 5.72 -38.24
N GLY A 445 -9.96 6.23 -37.87
CA GLY A 445 -9.76 7.67 -37.72
C GLY A 445 -8.29 8.07 -37.71
N SER A 446 -8.02 9.30 -37.31
CA SER A 446 -6.66 9.83 -37.24
C SER A 446 -6.08 9.79 -35.82
N LYS A 447 -4.75 9.85 -35.74
CA LYS A 447 -3.97 10.02 -34.51
C LYS A 447 -3.09 11.25 -34.62
N MET A 448 -2.87 11.92 -33.49
CA MET A 448 -2.10 13.14 -33.37
C MET A 448 -0.98 12.95 -32.34
N GLY A 449 0.26 13.20 -32.75
CA GLY A 449 1.42 13.28 -31.89
C GLY A 449 1.86 14.74 -31.74
N LEU A 450 2.16 15.18 -30.52
CA LEU A 450 2.66 16.50 -30.20
C LEU A 450 4.07 16.39 -29.63
N ASP A 451 5.08 16.82 -30.39
CA ASP A 451 6.47 16.86 -29.92
C ASP A 451 6.71 18.18 -29.18
N ALA A 452 6.53 18.15 -27.86
CA ALA A 452 6.82 19.24 -26.93
C ALA A 452 8.23 19.16 -26.32
N THR A 453 9.16 18.45 -26.97
CA THR A 453 10.56 18.37 -26.50
C THR A 453 11.38 19.60 -26.85
N HIS A 454 12.53 19.79 -26.21
CA HIS A 454 13.57 20.71 -26.64
C HIS A 454 13.96 20.45 -28.09
N LYS A 455 13.97 21.48 -28.95
CA LYS A 455 14.39 21.33 -30.35
C LYS A 455 15.89 21.56 -30.49
N TRP A 456 16.57 20.56 -31.04
CA TRP A 456 18.01 20.52 -31.20
C TRP A 456 18.43 21.09 -32.56
N PRO A 457 19.74 21.38 -32.75
CA PRO A 457 20.26 21.75 -34.06
C PRO A 457 19.86 20.73 -35.13
N GLY A 458 19.30 21.22 -36.24
CA GLY A 458 18.72 20.40 -37.32
C GLY A 458 17.19 20.29 -37.26
N GLU A 459 16.57 20.42 -36.08
CA GLU A 459 15.11 20.55 -35.94
C GLU A 459 14.69 22.03 -35.99
N THR A 460 15.59 22.93 -35.58
CA THR A 460 15.43 24.37 -35.63
C THR A 460 16.75 25.05 -35.98
N THR A 461 16.68 26.24 -36.58
CA THR A 461 17.83 27.13 -36.84
C THR A 461 17.94 28.26 -35.83
N ARG A 462 16.96 28.40 -34.92
CA ARG A 462 16.94 29.42 -33.88
C ARG A 462 17.82 29.01 -32.69
N GLU A 463 18.41 29.99 -32.00
CA GLU A 463 18.95 29.75 -30.67
C GLU A 463 17.82 29.33 -29.73
N TRP A 464 17.99 28.22 -29.02
CA TRP A 464 16.95 27.66 -28.15
C TRP A 464 16.94 28.35 -26.78
N GLY A 465 15.75 28.49 -26.19
CA GLY A 465 15.59 29.09 -24.87
C GLY A 465 16.28 28.27 -23.78
N ARG A 466 16.89 28.96 -22.82
CA ARG A 466 17.48 28.34 -21.62
C ARG A 466 16.41 28.27 -20.54
N VAL A 467 16.18 27.07 -20.01
CA VAL A 467 15.22 26.87 -18.92
C VAL A 467 15.72 27.60 -17.68
N ILE A 468 14.81 28.24 -16.97
CA ILE A 468 15.12 28.87 -15.69
C ILE A 468 15.28 27.75 -14.67
N VAL A 469 16.48 27.60 -14.13
CA VAL A 469 16.79 26.68 -13.04
C VAL A 469 17.02 27.51 -11.79
N LYS A 470 16.29 27.21 -10.71
CA LYS A 470 16.56 27.84 -9.42
C LYS A 470 17.93 27.37 -8.93
N ASP A 471 18.63 28.24 -8.20
CA ASP A 471 19.86 27.84 -7.53
C ASP A 471 19.53 26.77 -6.47
N GLU A 472 20.11 25.59 -6.59
CA GLU A 472 19.82 24.47 -5.69
C GLU A 472 20.21 24.77 -4.24
N ALA A 473 21.30 25.49 -4.01
CA ALA A 473 21.72 25.85 -2.66
C ALA A 473 20.77 26.89 -2.07
N VAL A 474 20.27 27.83 -2.87
CA VAL A 474 19.20 28.76 -2.44
C VAL A 474 17.91 27.99 -2.16
N THR A 475 17.51 27.08 -3.04
CA THR A 475 16.27 26.31 -2.91
C THR A 475 16.33 25.43 -1.66
N ARG A 476 17.40 24.64 -1.48
CA ARG A 476 17.63 23.85 -0.26
C ARG A 476 17.69 24.71 0.98
N ARG A 477 18.32 25.88 0.93
CA ARG A 477 18.36 26.80 2.07
C ARG A 477 16.96 27.35 2.40
N ILE A 478 16.08 27.56 1.42
CA ILE A 478 14.70 28.01 1.63
C ILE A 478 13.76 26.85 2.03
N ASP A 479 14.06 25.64 1.58
CA ASP A 479 13.33 24.41 1.94
C ASP A 479 13.74 23.90 3.34
N GLU A 480 15.02 24.05 3.72
CA GLU A 480 15.43 24.19 5.12
C GLU A 480 14.70 25.41 5.68
N PRO A 481 14.21 25.42 6.93
CA PRO A 481 13.38 26.51 7.44
C PRO A 481 14.17 27.83 7.58
N VAL A 482 14.47 28.51 6.46
CA VAL A 482 14.69 29.94 6.41
C VAL A 482 13.36 30.54 6.82
N GLY A 483 13.37 31.17 8.00
CA GLY A 483 12.23 31.84 8.58
C GLY A 483 11.39 32.56 7.52
N SER A 484 10.23 31.98 7.26
CA SER A 484 8.99 32.59 6.78
C SER A 484 9.14 33.69 5.72
N VAL A 485 9.09 33.31 4.44
CA VAL A 485 8.52 34.18 3.39
C VAL A 485 7.57 33.37 2.52
N GLY A 486 6.32 33.24 2.96
CA GLY A 486 5.21 32.66 2.19
C GLY A 486 4.15 32.03 3.09
N ASN A 487 3.03 32.75 3.30
CA ASN A 487 1.90 32.41 4.19
C ASN A 487 2.30 32.02 5.62
N ARG A 488 2.14 32.95 6.56
CA ARG A 488 2.33 32.65 7.99
C ARG A 488 1.36 31.53 8.37
N LEU A 489 1.89 30.33 8.53
CA LEU A 489 1.20 29.23 9.20
C LEU A 489 0.83 29.71 10.60
N MET A 490 -0.40 29.47 11.01
CA MET A 490 -0.85 29.79 12.36
C MET A 490 -0.22 28.76 13.30
N GLN A 491 0.53 29.24 14.27
CA GLN A 491 1.18 28.35 15.25
C GLN A 491 0.20 28.08 16.38
N VAL A 492 -0.19 26.82 16.54
CA VAL A 492 -1.01 26.37 17.67
C VAL A 492 -0.14 25.54 18.60
N THR A 493 0.26 26.13 19.72
CA THR A 493 1.06 25.47 20.75
C THR A 493 0.18 24.65 21.68
N LEU A 494 0.48 23.36 21.81
CA LEU A 494 -0.21 22.42 22.67
C LEU A 494 0.49 22.34 24.03
N GLN A 495 -0.27 22.46 25.10
CA GLN A 495 0.17 22.21 26.46
C GLN A 495 -0.50 20.94 27.01
N PRO A 496 0.22 20.14 27.83
CA PRO A 496 1.57 20.40 28.36
C PRO A 496 2.72 19.96 27.43
N SER A 497 2.45 19.33 26.29
CA SER A 497 3.49 18.71 25.45
C SER A 497 4.50 19.70 24.86
N GLY A 498 4.15 20.98 24.75
CA GLY A 498 4.95 22.01 24.09
C GLY A 498 4.99 21.88 22.57
N ALA A 499 4.25 20.92 22.00
CA ALA A 499 4.19 20.69 20.56
C ALA A 499 3.59 21.90 19.85
N VAL A 500 4.17 22.30 18.71
CA VAL A 500 3.67 23.42 17.93
C VAL A 500 3.13 22.90 16.60
N LEU A 501 1.82 23.07 16.40
CA LEU A 501 1.15 22.73 15.15
C LEU A 501 1.21 23.92 14.20
N ALA A 502 1.80 23.73 13.02
CA ALA A 502 1.82 24.73 11.97
C ALA A 502 0.62 24.53 11.03
N LEU A 503 -0.41 25.35 11.23
CA LEU A 503 -1.71 25.21 10.56
C LEU A 503 -1.84 26.13 9.34
N GLU A 504 -2.46 25.62 8.28
CA GLU A 504 -2.77 26.40 7.08
C GLU A 504 -3.91 27.41 7.35
N PRO A 505 -3.97 28.56 6.65
CA PRO A 505 -5.08 29.51 6.81
C PRO A 505 -6.44 28.86 6.52
N GLY A 506 -7.36 28.92 7.49
CA GLY A 506 -8.69 28.30 7.38
C GLY A 506 -8.72 26.80 7.70
N GLU A 507 -7.60 26.21 8.07
CA GLU A 507 -7.53 24.82 8.52
C GLU A 507 -8.05 24.68 9.96
N ARG A 508 -8.83 23.63 10.22
CA ARG A 508 -9.29 23.31 11.57
C ARG A 508 -8.18 22.67 12.38
N ILE A 509 -8.12 22.99 13.68
CA ILE A 509 -7.04 22.57 14.58
C ILE A 509 -6.84 21.04 14.56
N LEU A 510 -7.93 20.27 14.61
CA LEU A 510 -7.86 18.80 14.55
C LEU A 510 -7.34 18.28 13.21
N ASP A 511 -7.75 18.89 12.10
CA ASP A 511 -7.39 18.40 10.77
C ASP A 511 -5.91 18.64 10.51
N GLY A 512 -5.39 19.80 10.92
CA GLY A 512 -3.96 20.07 10.81
C GLY A 512 -3.10 19.27 11.79
N ALA A 513 -3.59 19.01 13.01
CA ALA A 513 -2.90 18.07 13.91
C ALA A 513 -2.75 16.67 13.28
N ARG A 514 -3.81 16.17 12.64
CA ARG A 514 -3.80 14.86 11.96
C ARG A 514 -2.96 14.86 10.68
N ARG A 515 -2.98 15.95 9.90
CA ARG A 515 -2.11 16.14 8.73
C ARG A 515 -0.64 16.10 9.13
N LEU A 516 -0.31 16.69 10.28
CA LEU A 516 1.02 16.68 10.87
C LEU A 516 1.34 15.36 11.61
N GLY A 517 0.45 14.37 11.54
CA GLY A 517 0.67 13.01 12.04
C GLY A 517 0.48 12.83 13.55
N TYR A 518 -0.12 13.80 14.25
CA TYR A 518 -0.48 13.64 15.65
C TYR A 518 -1.72 12.75 15.82
N ASP A 519 -1.69 11.83 16.78
CA ASP A 519 -2.90 11.11 17.22
C ASP A 519 -3.64 11.98 18.23
N CYS A 520 -4.89 12.33 17.93
CA CYS A 520 -5.64 13.34 18.67
C CYS A 520 -7.01 12.81 19.09
N PRO A 521 -7.55 13.20 20.26
CA PRO A 521 -8.90 12.83 20.67
C PRO A 521 -9.94 13.32 19.64
N ASN A 522 -10.66 12.40 18.99
CA ASN A 522 -11.74 12.75 18.05
C ASN A 522 -12.80 11.64 17.94
N SER A 523 -14.05 12.03 17.64
CA SER A 523 -15.15 11.07 17.38
C SER A 523 -16.17 11.60 16.36
N CYS A 524 -16.95 12.64 16.69
CA CYS A 524 -18.08 13.10 15.85
C CYS A 524 -17.74 14.07 14.71
N ARG A 525 -16.64 14.82 14.84
CA ARG A 525 -16.19 15.89 13.91
C ARG A 525 -17.21 17.00 13.59
N ASN A 526 -18.17 17.22 14.47
CA ASN A 526 -19.18 18.27 14.32
C ASN A 526 -19.45 19.00 15.65
N GLY A 527 -18.51 18.96 16.60
CA GLY A 527 -18.63 19.61 17.91
C GLY A 527 -19.50 18.89 18.95
N ASN A 528 -20.30 17.89 18.58
CA ASN A 528 -21.34 17.35 19.48
C ASN A 528 -20.88 16.37 20.57
N CYS A 529 -19.76 15.66 20.38
CA CYS A 529 -19.34 14.59 21.31
C CYS A 529 -18.40 15.04 22.42
N HIS A 530 -17.86 16.26 22.34
CA HIS A 530 -16.89 16.85 23.27
C HIS A 530 -15.55 16.08 23.42
N VAL A 531 -15.33 14.98 22.68
CA VAL A 531 -14.08 14.20 22.75
C VAL A 531 -12.85 15.02 22.37
N CYS A 532 -12.98 15.95 21.42
CA CYS A 532 -11.88 16.82 20.97
C CYS A 532 -11.84 18.16 21.72
N ALA A 533 -12.41 18.23 22.92
CA ALA A 533 -12.41 19.45 23.72
C ALA A 533 -10.96 19.84 24.06
N ALA A 534 -10.68 21.14 23.93
CA ALA A 534 -9.44 21.76 24.36
C ALA A 534 -9.76 23.10 25.01
N LEU A 535 -8.88 23.57 25.90
CA LEU A 535 -9.01 24.88 26.52
C LEU A 535 -8.11 25.88 25.79
N LEU A 536 -8.68 26.99 25.30
CA LEU A 536 -7.93 28.10 24.75
C LEU A 536 -7.29 28.91 25.88
N VAL A 537 -5.96 28.88 25.93
CA VAL A 537 -5.13 29.57 26.92
C VAL A 537 -4.75 30.97 26.42
N GLU A 538 -4.33 31.07 25.15
CA GLU A 538 -3.99 32.33 24.48
C GLU A 538 -4.38 32.28 22.99
N GLY A 539 -4.66 33.45 22.39
CA GLY A 539 -4.98 33.60 20.97
C GLY A 539 -6.48 33.67 20.68
N ARG A 540 -6.85 33.61 19.40
CA ARG A 540 -8.23 33.70 18.90
C ARG A 540 -8.55 32.61 17.89
N VAL A 541 -9.71 32.00 18.05
CA VAL A 541 -10.24 30.99 17.12
C VAL A 541 -11.63 31.38 16.62
N ARG A 542 -12.00 30.91 15.43
CA ARG A 542 -13.36 30.95 14.91
C ARG A 542 -13.98 29.56 15.04
N GLN A 543 -15.17 29.48 15.61
CA GLN A 543 -15.96 28.25 15.71
C GLN A 543 -17.44 28.58 15.52
N ASP A 544 -18.15 27.86 14.66
CA ASP A 544 -19.57 28.06 14.36
C ASP A 544 -19.94 29.50 13.96
N GLY A 545 -19.00 30.21 13.32
CA GLY A 545 -19.18 31.62 12.91
C GLY A 545 -18.91 32.64 14.02
N GLU A 546 -18.68 32.21 15.26
CA GLU A 546 -18.32 33.07 16.39
C GLU A 546 -16.79 33.07 16.62
N VAL A 547 -16.26 34.20 17.07
CA VAL A 547 -14.85 34.33 17.45
C VAL A 547 -14.74 34.17 18.96
N ARG A 548 -13.84 33.28 19.41
CA ARG A 548 -13.51 33.03 20.82
C ARG A 548 -12.07 33.43 21.09
N ASP A 549 -11.84 34.14 22.20
CA ASP A 549 -10.53 34.55 22.71
C ASP A 549 -10.19 33.94 24.08
N HIS A 550 -11.09 33.14 24.66
CA HIS A 550 -10.88 32.34 25.87
C HIS A 550 -11.89 31.18 25.96
N GLY A 551 -11.61 30.20 26.83
CA GLY A 551 -12.55 29.14 27.20
C GLY A 551 -12.43 27.84 26.41
N GLU A 552 -13.36 26.91 26.65
CA GLU A 552 -13.39 25.60 25.98
C GLU A 552 -13.78 25.75 24.51
N LEU A 553 -13.09 25.02 23.63
CA LEU A 553 -13.36 24.91 22.21
C LEU A 553 -13.32 23.46 21.74
N PHE A 554 -13.84 23.20 20.54
CA PHE A 554 -13.82 21.88 19.91
C PHE A 554 -12.91 21.91 18.70
N THR A 555 -11.72 21.32 18.82
CA THR A 555 -10.67 21.40 17.78
C THR A 555 -11.11 20.85 16.42
N CYS A 556 -12.14 20.01 16.36
CA CYS A 556 -12.72 19.48 15.12
C CYS A 556 -13.53 20.47 14.28
N ILE A 557 -13.86 21.65 14.82
CA ILE A 557 -14.61 22.72 14.15
C ILE A 557 -14.04 24.11 14.41
N ALA A 558 -12.93 24.20 15.16
CA ALA A 558 -12.26 25.46 15.49
C ALA A 558 -11.12 25.75 14.50
N GLU A 559 -11.10 26.96 13.93
CA GLU A 559 -10.07 27.49 13.03
C GLU A 559 -9.28 28.60 13.76
N PRO A 560 -7.94 28.57 13.82
CA PRO A 560 -7.17 29.65 14.41
C PRO A 560 -7.23 30.90 13.53
N LEU A 561 -7.37 32.07 14.15
CA LEU A 561 -7.29 33.37 13.48
C LEU A 561 -5.93 34.05 13.68
N GLU A 562 -5.17 33.59 14.68
CA GLU A 562 -3.81 34.00 15.03
C GLU A 562 -3.11 32.83 15.74
N ASP A 563 -1.84 33.03 16.12
CA ASP A 563 -1.12 32.02 16.92
C ASP A 563 -1.86 31.80 18.26
N CYS A 564 -2.08 30.54 18.62
CA CYS A 564 -2.86 30.16 19.79
C CYS A 564 -2.07 29.22 20.71
N VAL A 565 -2.38 29.25 22.00
CA VAL A 565 -1.94 28.26 22.98
C VAL A 565 -3.17 27.51 23.46
N LEU A 566 -3.15 26.18 23.33
CA LEU A 566 -4.23 25.29 23.74
C LEU A 566 -3.73 24.33 24.81
N LEU A 567 -4.51 24.12 25.86
CA LEU A 567 -4.37 22.93 26.69
C LEU A 567 -5.24 21.84 26.07
N TRP A 568 -4.59 20.88 25.42
CA TRP A 568 -5.25 19.80 24.69
C TRP A 568 -4.68 18.45 25.09
N ASP A 569 -5.34 17.82 26.06
CA ASP A 569 -4.91 16.54 26.62
C ASP A 569 -5.11 15.39 25.63
N GLY A 570 -4.20 14.42 25.66
CA GLY A 570 -4.31 13.18 24.87
C GLY A 570 -3.87 13.27 23.41
N VAL A 571 -3.15 14.34 23.04
CA VAL A 571 -2.49 14.47 21.73
C VAL A 571 -1.11 13.81 21.79
N LEU A 572 -0.85 12.82 20.92
CA LEU A 572 0.43 12.10 20.82
C LEU A 572 1.18 12.55 19.56
N ALA A 573 2.48 12.79 19.67
CA ALA A 573 3.33 13.13 18.52
C ALA A 573 3.54 11.94 17.57
N LEU A 574 4.06 12.23 16.37
CA LEU A 574 4.39 11.22 15.37
C LEU A 574 5.38 10.19 15.96
N GLY A 575 4.97 8.92 16.04
CA GLY A 575 5.80 7.83 16.59
C GLY A 575 5.77 7.70 18.12
N GLU A 576 5.13 8.63 18.83
CA GLU A 576 4.92 8.57 20.28
C GLU A 576 3.82 7.55 20.61
N LEU A 577 4.14 6.58 21.46
CA LEU A 577 3.22 5.52 21.84
C LEU A 577 2.57 5.86 23.18
N PRO A 578 1.24 5.68 23.33
CA PRO A 578 0.57 6.02 24.56
C PRO A 578 1.07 5.15 25.71
N VAL A 579 1.49 5.79 26.79
CA VAL A 579 1.83 5.11 28.04
C VAL A 579 0.59 4.41 28.58
N ARG A 580 0.70 3.12 28.86
CA ARG A 580 -0.37 2.25 29.35
C ARG A 580 0.02 1.59 30.65
N LYS A 581 -0.95 1.55 31.56
CA LYS A 581 -0.88 0.72 32.77
C LYS A 581 -1.46 -0.65 32.50
N LEU A 582 -0.69 -1.69 32.78
CA LEU A 582 -1.04 -3.08 32.53
C LEU A 582 -0.79 -3.92 33.79
N ALA A 583 -1.63 -4.93 33.99
CA ALA A 583 -1.41 -5.97 34.98
C ALA A 583 -1.04 -7.25 34.22
N CYS A 584 0.23 -7.63 34.25
CA CYS A 584 0.78 -8.76 33.50
C CYS A 584 0.99 -9.95 34.43
N SER A 585 0.65 -11.15 33.98
CA SER A 585 0.97 -12.37 34.74
C SER A 585 2.46 -12.69 34.62
N VAL A 586 3.11 -13.02 35.72
CA VAL A 586 4.50 -13.49 35.71
C VAL A 586 4.51 -14.94 35.22
N THR A 587 5.08 -15.19 34.05
CA THR A 587 5.14 -16.52 33.41
C THR A 587 6.44 -17.24 33.73
N GLU A 588 7.52 -16.49 33.96
CA GLU A 588 8.83 -17.03 34.33
C GLU A 588 9.58 -16.03 35.22
N CYS A 589 10.32 -16.54 36.21
CA CYS A 589 11.23 -15.76 37.04
C CYS A 589 12.37 -16.67 37.52
N ILE A 590 13.43 -16.77 36.72
CA ILE A 590 14.53 -17.73 36.92
C ILE A 590 15.89 -17.03 37.03
N ASP A 591 16.81 -17.65 37.77
CA ASP A 591 18.21 -17.22 37.86
C ASP A 591 18.94 -17.69 36.60
N VAL A 592 19.63 -16.76 35.91
CA VAL A 592 20.38 -17.03 34.68
C VAL A 592 21.90 -16.87 34.86
N GLY A 593 22.38 -16.72 36.10
CA GLY A 593 23.78 -16.47 36.45
C GLY A 593 24.12 -14.99 36.57
N GLY A 594 25.32 -14.66 37.06
CA GLY A 594 25.80 -13.28 37.19
C GLY A 594 24.97 -12.38 38.12
N ASP A 595 24.25 -12.97 39.09
CA ASP A 595 23.23 -12.30 39.92
C ASP A 595 22.03 -11.73 39.15
N VAL A 596 21.78 -12.22 37.92
CA VAL A 596 20.71 -11.74 37.05
C VAL A 596 19.55 -12.72 37.02
N TRP A 597 18.34 -12.17 37.15
CA TRP A 597 17.09 -12.90 37.01
C TRP A 597 16.43 -12.56 35.68
N ARG A 598 16.06 -13.59 34.90
CA ARG A 598 15.18 -13.44 33.73
C ARG A 598 13.73 -13.51 34.17
N VAL A 599 13.00 -12.44 33.90
CA VAL A 599 11.58 -12.30 34.23
C VAL A 599 10.78 -12.22 32.94
N ARG A 600 9.84 -13.14 32.73
CA ARG A 600 8.86 -13.07 31.63
C ARG A 600 7.49 -12.71 32.16
N LEU A 601 6.86 -11.76 31.49
CA LEU A 601 5.54 -11.25 31.80
C LEU A 601 4.62 -11.45 30.59
N ARG A 602 3.38 -11.84 30.84
CA ARG A 602 2.34 -11.95 29.80
C ARG A 602 1.27 -10.90 29.99
N ALA A 603 1.07 -10.06 28.99
CA ALA A 603 0.04 -9.02 28.99
C ALA A 603 -1.38 -9.60 28.84
N PRO A 604 -2.43 -8.93 29.33
CA PRO A 604 -3.83 -9.37 29.20
C PRO A 604 -4.31 -9.57 27.75
N ALA A 605 -5.28 -10.46 27.54
CA ALA A 605 -5.89 -10.66 26.23
C ALA A 605 -6.69 -9.42 25.80
N GLY A 606 -6.71 -9.11 24.50
CA GLY A 606 -7.43 -7.95 23.95
C GLY A 606 -6.74 -6.60 24.16
N LYS A 607 -5.60 -6.54 24.85
CA LYS A 607 -4.77 -5.33 24.96
C LYS A 607 -3.47 -5.51 24.17
N PRO A 608 -3.37 -4.99 22.93
CA PRO A 608 -2.11 -5.06 22.18
C PRO A 608 -1.03 -4.27 22.92
N LEU A 609 0.15 -4.88 23.06
CA LEU A 609 1.36 -4.21 23.53
C LEU A 609 1.90 -3.35 22.38
N ARG A 610 2.12 -2.07 22.65
CA ARG A 610 2.70 -1.13 21.69
C ARG A 610 3.92 -0.50 22.36
N TYR A 611 5.10 -0.81 21.84
CA TYR A 611 6.38 -0.24 22.24
C TYR A 611 7.38 -0.40 21.08
N HIS A 612 8.44 0.38 21.08
CA HIS A 612 9.58 0.25 20.16
C HIS A 612 10.68 -0.59 20.80
N ALA A 613 11.46 -1.30 19.98
CA ALA A 613 12.57 -2.11 20.47
C ALA A 613 13.60 -1.21 21.18
N GLY A 614 14.07 -1.61 22.36
CA GLY A 614 14.98 -0.82 23.20
C GLY A 614 14.29 0.04 24.27
N GLN A 615 12.96 0.16 24.29
CA GLN A 615 12.27 0.89 25.36
C GLN A 615 12.28 0.15 26.71
N TYR A 616 11.96 0.85 27.78
CA TYR A 616 11.85 0.31 29.14
C TYR A 616 10.42 0.43 29.68
N LEU A 617 10.15 -0.30 30.78
CA LEU A 617 8.92 -0.23 31.54
C LEU A 617 9.19 0.08 33.01
N MET A 618 8.16 0.54 33.73
CA MET A 618 8.20 0.74 35.17
C MET A 618 7.41 -0.37 35.86
N ILE A 619 7.98 -1.03 36.88
CA ILE A 619 7.28 -2.02 37.71
C ILE A 619 6.97 -1.42 39.08
N GLU A 620 5.72 -1.60 39.54
CA GLU A 620 5.28 -1.22 40.88
C GLU A 620 5.92 -2.11 41.97
N ARG A 621 6.56 -1.48 42.96
CA ARG A 621 7.18 -2.15 44.12
C ARG A 621 6.29 -2.01 45.36
N ALA A 622 6.22 -3.06 46.18
CA ALA A 622 5.51 -3.00 47.46
C ALA A 622 6.14 -1.96 48.41
N GLY A 623 5.44 -0.84 48.64
CA GLY A 623 5.86 0.20 49.60
C GLY A 623 6.96 1.16 49.12
N GLY A 624 7.26 1.22 47.82
CA GLY A 624 8.32 2.06 47.26
C GLY A 624 7.97 2.73 45.93
N LYS A 625 8.91 3.53 45.41
CA LYS A 625 8.79 4.10 44.05
C LYS A 625 8.88 2.99 42.99
N PRO A 626 8.14 3.09 41.87
CA PRO A 626 8.30 2.17 40.74
C PRO A 626 9.75 2.13 40.25
N ALA A 627 10.17 0.98 39.71
CA ALA A 627 11.52 0.82 39.17
C ALA A 627 11.52 0.55 37.68
N ALA A 628 12.48 1.18 37.00
CA ALA A 628 12.69 1.06 35.57
C ALA A 628 13.45 -0.22 35.22
N PHE A 629 12.98 -0.93 34.19
CA PHE A 629 13.64 -2.09 33.62
C PHE A 629 13.53 -2.05 32.09
N SER A 630 14.67 -2.10 31.40
CA SER A 630 14.71 -2.21 29.94
C SER A 630 14.06 -3.49 29.47
N LEU A 631 13.29 -3.40 28.38
CA LEU A 631 12.72 -4.57 27.72
C LEU A 631 13.82 -5.33 27.01
N ALA A 632 13.86 -6.65 27.23
CA ALA A 632 14.67 -7.60 26.47
C ALA A 632 13.90 -8.19 25.29
N SER A 633 12.57 -8.24 25.35
CA SER A 633 11.75 -8.70 24.23
C SER A 633 11.60 -7.62 23.14
N ALA A 634 11.54 -8.03 21.88
CA ALA A 634 11.23 -7.15 20.76
C ALA A 634 9.70 -7.04 20.51
N PRO A 635 9.19 -5.94 19.91
CA PRO A 635 7.75 -5.65 19.83
C PRO A 635 6.86 -6.72 19.16
N HIS A 636 7.44 -7.54 18.28
CA HIS A 636 6.75 -8.64 17.59
C HIS A 636 6.62 -9.92 18.43
N ALA A 637 7.11 -9.95 19.68
CA ALA A 637 6.92 -11.06 20.63
C ALA A 637 5.45 -11.22 21.10
N GLY A 638 4.52 -10.43 20.54
CA GLY A 638 3.10 -10.54 20.76
C GLY A 638 2.69 -10.01 22.13
N ARG A 639 2.42 -10.91 23.07
CA ARG A 639 1.95 -10.59 24.44
C ARG A 639 3.00 -10.86 25.52
N GLU A 640 4.16 -11.39 25.14
CA GLU A 640 5.24 -11.70 26.06
C GLU A 640 6.19 -10.51 26.17
N LEU A 641 6.56 -10.17 27.40
CA LEU A 641 7.60 -9.21 27.73
C LEU A 641 8.71 -9.94 28.48
N GLU A 642 9.95 -9.61 28.20
CA GLU A 642 11.11 -10.19 28.88
C GLU A 642 11.98 -9.09 29.50
N LEU A 643 12.53 -9.33 30.69
CA LEU A 643 13.37 -8.41 31.44
C LEU A 643 14.58 -9.14 32.02
N HIS A 644 15.72 -8.46 32.09
CA HIS A 644 16.93 -8.92 32.79
C HIS A 644 17.16 -8.06 34.04
N VAL A 645 16.95 -8.64 35.23
CA VAL A 645 16.95 -7.93 36.51
C VAL A 645 18.21 -8.29 37.30
N LEU A 646 19.12 -7.33 37.47
CA LEU A 646 20.28 -7.49 38.35
C LEU A 646 19.85 -7.42 39.82
N ALA A 647 20.02 -8.50 40.58
CA ALA A 647 19.52 -8.65 41.93
C ALA A 647 20.62 -8.61 43.01
N ARG A 648 21.45 -7.55 42.99
CA ARG A 648 22.53 -7.35 44.00
C ARG A 648 22.09 -6.55 45.21
N GLU A 649 21.12 -5.65 45.03
CA GLU A 649 20.64 -4.79 46.10
C GLU A 649 19.40 -5.39 46.78
N PRO A 650 19.20 -5.13 48.09
CA PRO A 650 18.01 -5.60 48.81
C PRO A 650 16.69 -5.24 48.12
N SER A 651 16.63 -4.08 47.47
CA SER A 651 15.42 -3.61 46.77
C SER A 651 15.09 -4.42 45.51
N ALA A 652 16.10 -4.95 44.82
CA ALA A 652 15.92 -5.79 43.64
C ALA A 652 15.57 -7.23 44.05
N LEU A 653 16.21 -7.76 45.10
CA LEU A 653 15.86 -9.06 45.68
C LEU A 653 14.41 -9.09 46.18
N GLN A 654 13.98 -8.04 46.88
CA GLN A 654 12.58 -7.90 47.31
C GLN A 654 11.59 -7.86 46.15
N LEU A 655 11.96 -7.24 45.02
CA LEU A 655 11.13 -7.23 43.82
C LEU A 655 11.02 -8.64 43.22
N ILE A 656 12.10 -9.40 43.14
CA ILE A 656 12.07 -10.78 42.66
C ILE A 656 11.17 -11.65 43.56
N ASP A 657 11.30 -11.51 44.88
CA ASP A 657 10.45 -12.20 45.85
C ASP A 657 8.98 -11.80 45.71
N GLN A 658 8.70 -10.51 45.49
CA GLN A 658 7.35 -9.99 45.22
C GLN A 658 6.77 -10.63 43.94
N LEU A 659 7.50 -10.61 42.83
CA LEU A 659 7.03 -11.14 41.55
C LEU A 659 6.74 -12.64 41.63
N LYS A 660 7.59 -13.41 42.32
CA LYS A 660 7.38 -14.85 42.54
C LYS A 660 6.18 -15.13 43.44
N ARG A 661 6.00 -14.35 44.50
CA ARG A 661 4.90 -14.53 45.45
C ARG A 661 3.55 -14.15 44.86
N ASP A 662 3.49 -13.02 44.17
CA ASP A 662 2.22 -12.42 43.74
C ASP A 662 1.77 -12.98 42.38
N GLY A 663 2.70 -13.49 41.56
CA GLY A 663 2.42 -14.01 40.22
C GLY A 663 1.91 -12.96 39.22
N LEU A 664 1.94 -11.68 39.60
CA LEU A 664 1.42 -10.55 38.84
C LEU A 664 2.38 -9.36 38.96
N ALA A 665 2.68 -8.73 37.83
CA ALA A 665 3.42 -7.48 37.75
C ALA A 665 2.49 -6.36 37.28
N ARG A 666 2.37 -5.29 38.05
CA ARG A 666 1.74 -4.04 37.59
C ARG A 666 2.81 -3.18 36.96
N ILE A 667 2.60 -2.84 35.70
CA ILE A 667 3.58 -2.13 34.89
C ILE A 667 2.99 -0.88 34.24
N GLU A 668 3.87 0.05 33.91
CA GLU A 668 3.59 1.21 33.07
C GLU A 668 4.63 1.26 31.95
N MET A 669 4.18 1.41 30.70
CA MET A 669 5.04 1.36 29.50
C MET A 669 4.35 1.97 28.27
N PRO A 670 5.08 2.37 27.21
CA PRO A 670 6.55 2.37 27.11
C PRO A 670 7.21 3.66 27.58
N PHE A 671 8.48 3.58 27.96
CA PHE A 671 9.34 4.72 28.27
C PHE A 671 10.70 4.58 27.58
N GLY A 672 11.42 5.70 27.40
CA GLY A 672 12.79 5.72 26.89
C GLY A 672 12.90 6.08 25.42
N ASP A 673 13.96 6.84 25.12
CA ASP A 673 14.22 7.44 23.81
C ASP A 673 15.29 6.65 23.03
N THR A 674 15.99 5.73 23.70
CA THR A 674 16.96 4.81 23.09
C THR A 674 16.24 3.61 22.50
N HIS A 675 15.59 3.84 21.36
CA HIS A 675 14.82 2.81 20.68
C HIS A 675 14.95 2.88 19.15
N LEU A 676 14.59 1.77 18.51
CA LEU A 676 14.40 1.68 17.06
C LEU A 676 12.92 1.76 16.74
N ALA A 677 12.47 2.95 16.32
CA ALA A 677 11.14 3.13 15.71
C ALA A 677 11.15 2.67 14.24
N GLU A 678 12.28 2.90 13.57
CA GLU A 678 12.60 2.44 12.22
C GLU A 678 14.04 1.91 12.18
N LEU A 679 14.35 1.04 11.22
CA LEU A 679 15.71 0.51 11.05
C LEU A 679 16.60 1.57 10.37
N PRO A 680 17.77 1.90 10.92
CA PRO A 680 18.64 2.90 10.33
C PRO A 680 19.33 2.37 9.07
N ASP A 681 19.62 3.26 8.13
CA ASP A 681 20.39 2.91 6.93
C ASP A 681 21.90 3.00 7.19
N GLY A 682 22.44 1.99 7.86
CA GLY A 682 23.87 1.82 8.11
C GLY A 682 24.20 0.75 9.14
N PRO A 683 25.48 0.40 9.34
CA PRO A 683 25.90 -0.54 10.38
C PRO A 683 25.52 -0.09 11.79
N LEU A 684 25.26 -1.05 12.68
CA LEU A 684 24.92 -0.82 14.08
C LEU A 684 26.06 -1.24 15.01
N VAL A 685 26.32 -0.43 16.02
CA VAL A 685 27.15 -0.78 17.18
C VAL A 685 26.26 -0.72 18.43
N LEU A 686 26.05 -1.88 19.03
CA LEU A 686 25.27 -2.07 20.26
C LEU A 686 26.26 -2.27 21.41
N ILE A 687 26.18 -1.43 22.44
CA ILE A 687 27.09 -1.46 23.59
C ILE A 687 26.29 -1.70 24.86
N ALA A 688 26.60 -2.77 25.57
CA ALA A 688 25.94 -3.16 26.81
C ALA A 688 26.95 -3.33 27.94
N ALA A 689 26.73 -2.68 29.09
CA ALA A 689 27.39 -3.06 30.34
C ALA A 689 26.43 -3.81 31.26
N GLY A 690 26.83 -5.00 31.73
CA GLY A 690 26.02 -5.83 32.63
C GLY A 690 24.63 -6.10 32.04
N THR A 691 23.57 -5.76 32.79
CA THR A 691 22.16 -5.95 32.36
C THR A 691 21.67 -4.95 31.31
N GLY A 692 22.48 -3.97 30.91
CA GLY A 692 22.20 -3.18 29.69
C GLY A 692 22.05 -4.07 28.44
N MET A 693 22.53 -5.31 28.53
CA MET A 693 22.30 -6.38 27.57
C MET A 693 20.82 -6.68 27.33
N GLY A 694 19.92 -6.45 28.30
CA GLY A 694 18.47 -6.52 28.05
C GLY A 694 18.02 -5.56 26.94
N GLN A 695 18.39 -4.28 27.03
CA GLN A 695 18.03 -3.30 26.02
C GLN A 695 18.59 -3.67 24.63
N MET A 696 19.85 -4.10 24.57
CA MET A 696 20.50 -4.52 23.32
C MET A 696 19.90 -5.81 22.75
N HIS A 697 19.47 -6.75 23.59
CA HIS A 697 18.74 -7.95 23.17
C HIS A 697 17.44 -7.59 22.43
N SER A 698 16.68 -6.61 22.93
CA SER A 698 15.45 -6.15 22.27
C SER A 698 15.73 -5.53 20.89
N LEU A 699 16.75 -4.67 20.81
CA LEU A 699 17.17 -4.04 19.54
C LEU A 699 17.60 -5.11 18.51
N LEU A 700 18.42 -6.06 18.95
CA LEU A 700 19.00 -7.08 18.07
C LEU A 700 17.95 -8.06 17.55
N GLU A 701 17.02 -8.52 18.40
CA GLU A 701 15.90 -9.36 17.96
C GLU A 701 14.98 -8.63 16.99
N HIS A 702 14.77 -7.32 17.18
CA HIS A 702 14.01 -6.50 16.26
C HIS A 702 14.69 -6.35 14.89
N CYS A 703 16.00 -6.10 14.86
CA CYS A 703 16.80 -6.11 13.63
C CYS A 703 16.69 -7.46 12.90
N ARG A 704 16.78 -8.57 13.64
CA ARG A 704 16.72 -9.93 13.09
C ARG A 704 15.37 -10.23 12.43
N ALA A 705 14.27 -9.94 13.11
CA ALA A 705 12.94 -10.24 12.58
C ALA A 705 12.56 -9.40 11.37
N ASN A 706 13.10 -8.19 11.26
CA ASN A 706 12.86 -7.29 10.13
C ASN A 706 13.92 -7.41 9.02
N GLY A 707 14.82 -8.40 9.11
CA GLY A 707 15.77 -8.72 8.04
C GLY A 707 16.82 -7.63 7.82
N PHE A 708 17.30 -7.00 8.89
CA PHE A 708 18.34 -5.98 8.85
C PHE A 708 19.60 -6.49 8.13
N LYS A 709 20.05 -5.78 7.10
CA LYS A 709 21.07 -6.25 6.15
C LYS A 709 22.48 -5.75 6.44
N HIS A 710 22.58 -4.67 7.20
CA HIS A 710 23.86 -4.07 7.56
C HIS A 710 24.54 -4.85 8.69
N PRO A 711 25.88 -4.74 8.83
CA PRO A 711 26.61 -5.31 9.96
C PRO A 711 26.07 -4.80 11.31
N VAL A 712 25.94 -5.70 12.29
CA VAL A 712 25.61 -5.38 13.68
C VAL A 712 26.75 -5.87 14.56
N HIS A 713 27.37 -4.99 15.33
CA HIS A 713 28.40 -5.33 16.31
C HIS A 713 27.81 -5.19 17.71
N LEU A 714 27.76 -6.26 18.49
CA LEU A 714 27.34 -6.23 19.89
C LEU A 714 28.57 -6.36 20.79
N TYR A 715 28.86 -5.31 21.57
CA TYR A 715 29.87 -5.30 22.61
C TYR A 715 29.21 -5.43 23.97
N TRP A 716 29.43 -6.55 24.64
CA TRP A 716 28.90 -6.84 25.97
C TRP A 716 30.00 -6.90 27.02
N GLY A 717 30.00 -5.92 27.91
CA GLY A 717 31.03 -5.71 28.91
C GLY A 717 30.57 -6.08 30.32
N VAL A 718 31.43 -6.77 31.03
CA VAL A 718 31.27 -7.07 32.46
C VAL A 718 32.55 -6.78 33.24
N ARG A 719 32.47 -6.79 34.57
CA ARG A 719 33.65 -6.58 35.40
C ARG A 719 34.45 -7.85 35.51
N ARG A 720 33.82 -8.98 35.85
CA ARG A 720 34.49 -10.29 35.94
C ARG A 720 33.83 -11.32 35.03
N PRO A 721 34.54 -12.37 34.58
CA PRO A 721 33.97 -13.38 33.68
C PRO A 721 32.69 -14.03 34.23
N GLU A 722 32.61 -14.24 35.55
CA GLU A 722 31.44 -14.82 36.23
C GLU A 722 30.19 -13.91 36.24
N ASP A 723 30.33 -12.64 35.87
CA ASP A 723 29.20 -11.70 35.74
C ASP A 723 28.44 -11.88 34.41
N PHE A 724 28.99 -12.61 33.43
CA PHE A 724 28.23 -12.98 32.24
C PHE A 724 27.14 -13.97 32.60
N TYR A 725 25.92 -13.67 32.15
CA TYR A 725 24.75 -14.50 32.40
C TYR A 725 24.23 -15.15 31.11
N GLN A 726 23.36 -16.14 31.23
CA GLN A 726 22.88 -16.91 30.09
C GLN A 726 21.89 -16.10 29.25
N ILE A 727 22.12 -16.06 27.94
CA ILE A 727 21.22 -15.49 26.92
C ILE A 727 20.75 -16.63 26.01
N GLU A 728 19.44 -16.82 25.90
CA GLU A 728 18.82 -17.97 25.22
C GLU A 728 19.22 -18.08 23.73
N HIS A 729 19.34 -16.94 23.04
CA HIS A 729 19.63 -16.89 21.61
C HIS A 729 21.12 -16.76 21.26
N TRP A 730 22.03 -16.81 22.24
CA TRP A 730 23.45 -16.49 22.02
C TRP A 730 24.12 -17.38 20.96
N ASP A 731 23.90 -18.70 21.03
CA ASP A 731 24.47 -19.66 20.07
C ASP A 731 23.87 -19.50 18.66
N GLU A 732 22.62 -19.04 18.56
CA GLU A 732 21.96 -18.77 17.27
C GLU A 732 22.56 -17.52 16.64
N TRP A 733 22.81 -16.48 17.45
CA TRP A 733 23.39 -15.22 17.03
C TRP A 733 24.81 -15.37 16.50
N GLN A 734 25.64 -16.24 17.11
CA GLN A 734 26.99 -16.53 16.63
C GLN A 734 27.05 -17.10 15.21
N ARG A 735 25.94 -17.66 14.70
CA ARG A 735 25.86 -18.26 13.36
C ARG A 735 25.40 -17.27 12.28
N LEU A 736 25.01 -16.05 12.66
CA LEU A 736 24.49 -15.06 11.73
C LEU A 736 25.64 -14.31 11.04
N PRO A 737 25.64 -14.21 9.69
CA PRO A 737 26.78 -13.69 8.93
C PRO A 737 26.97 -12.16 9.05
N ASN A 738 25.94 -11.44 9.48
CA ASN A 738 25.97 -9.99 9.66
C ASN A 738 26.00 -9.55 11.13
N LEU A 739 26.21 -10.48 12.07
CA LEU A 739 26.25 -10.19 13.50
C LEU A 739 27.59 -10.59 14.11
N PHE A 740 28.24 -9.63 14.76
CA PHE A 740 29.56 -9.77 15.38
C PHE A 740 29.41 -9.59 16.90
N LEU A 741 29.69 -10.64 17.66
CA LEU A 741 29.51 -10.64 19.12
C LEU A 741 30.87 -10.51 19.82
N HIS A 742 30.99 -9.54 20.71
CA HIS A 742 32.21 -9.22 21.44
C HIS A 742 31.92 -9.20 22.93
N GLN A 743 32.45 -10.16 23.66
CA GLN A 743 32.42 -10.18 25.12
C GLN A 743 33.72 -9.55 25.66
N VAL A 744 33.59 -8.58 26.56
CA VAL A 744 34.72 -7.79 27.09
C VAL A 744 34.71 -7.81 28.62
N VAL A 745 35.84 -8.14 29.23
CA VAL A 745 36.01 -8.15 30.70
C VAL A 745 36.95 -7.03 31.12
N SER A 746 36.51 -6.18 32.04
CA SER A 746 37.26 -4.98 32.46
C SER A 746 38.18 -5.23 33.67
N ASP A 747 37.78 -6.00 34.67
CA ASP A 747 38.55 -6.27 35.89
C ASP A 747 39.00 -7.76 35.94
N LEU A 748 40.28 -8.03 36.22
CA LEU A 748 40.87 -9.39 36.33
C LEU A 748 40.68 -10.25 35.07
N CYS A 749 41.52 -9.98 34.05
CA CYS A 749 41.61 -10.64 32.74
C CYS A 749 41.98 -12.15 32.75
N GLY A 750 41.71 -12.91 33.82
CA GLY A 750 42.01 -14.34 33.91
C GLY A 750 41.19 -15.24 32.97
N TRP A 751 40.66 -14.72 31.85
CA TRP A 751 39.81 -15.45 30.90
C TRP A 751 40.38 -15.39 29.48
N GLU A 752 40.02 -16.36 28.64
CA GLU A 752 40.58 -16.52 27.29
C GLU A 752 40.02 -15.51 26.26
N GLY A 753 39.07 -14.65 26.64
CA GLY A 753 38.44 -13.67 25.76
C GLY A 753 39.04 -12.26 25.84
N ARG A 754 38.32 -11.27 25.30
CA ARG A 754 38.80 -9.88 25.20
C ARG A 754 38.82 -9.19 26.58
N CYS A 755 39.88 -8.44 26.86
CA CYS A 755 40.03 -7.66 28.09
C CYS A 755 40.26 -6.19 27.77
N GLY A 756 39.71 -5.30 28.60
CA GLY A 756 39.81 -3.85 28.42
C GLY A 756 38.47 -3.14 28.61
N MET A 757 38.41 -1.87 28.23
CA MET A 757 37.19 -1.09 28.28
C MET A 757 36.36 -1.28 26.99
N LEU A 758 35.03 -1.17 27.10
CA LEU A 758 34.13 -1.35 25.97
C LEU A 758 34.42 -0.39 24.80
N HIS A 759 34.74 0.88 25.11
CA HIS A 759 35.04 1.87 24.08
C HIS A 759 36.37 1.60 23.37
N GLU A 760 37.38 1.08 24.07
CA GLU A 760 38.66 0.68 23.47
C GLU A 760 38.42 -0.43 22.44
N ALA A 761 37.64 -1.46 22.82
CA ALA A 761 37.29 -2.56 21.93
C ALA A 761 36.54 -2.10 20.67
N VAL A 762 35.67 -1.09 20.78
CA VAL A 762 34.96 -0.51 19.64
C VAL A 762 35.93 0.26 18.72
N CYS A 763 36.80 1.09 19.29
CA CYS A 763 37.80 1.87 18.54
C CYS A 763 38.83 0.97 17.83
N GLU A 764 39.16 -0.19 18.39
CA GLU A 764 40.06 -1.16 17.77
C GLU A 764 39.44 -1.84 16.53
N ASP A 765 38.15 -2.17 16.60
CA ASP A 765 37.49 -2.95 15.54
C ASP A 765 36.89 -2.07 14.41
N ILE A 766 36.46 -0.84 14.72
CA ILE A 766 35.71 0.02 13.80
C ILE A 766 36.59 1.20 13.36
N ALA A 767 37.09 1.11 12.13
CA ALA A 767 38.00 2.11 11.56
C ALA A 767 37.35 3.47 11.25
N ASP A 768 36.06 3.48 10.89
CA ASP A 768 35.32 4.72 10.58
C ASP A 768 33.99 4.77 11.34
N LEU A 769 34.04 5.43 12.51
CA LEU A 769 32.90 5.57 13.41
C LEU A 769 31.82 6.54 12.89
N ASN A 770 32.08 7.33 11.83
CA ASN A 770 31.05 8.18 11.23
C ASN A 770 30.05 7.40 10.36
N THR A 771 30.36 6.15 10.03
CA THR A 771 29.49 5.31 9.21
C THR A 771 28.48 4.51 10.01
N VAL A 772 28.64 4.43 11.34
CA VAL A 772 27.82 3.55 12.20
C VAL A 772 26.81 4.33 13.03
N HIS A 773 25.78 3.64 13.51
CA HIS A 773 24.85 4.14 14.53
C HIS A 773 25.11 3.41 15.85
N VAL A 774 25.28 4.16 16.94
CA VAL A 774 25.68 3.60 18.23
C VAL A 774 24.50 3.64 19.21
N TYR A 775 24.17 2.50 19.81
CA TYR A 775 23.17 2.39 20.88
C TYR A 775 23.85 1.82 22.11
N ALA A 776 23.77 2.51 23.24
CA ALA A 776 24.52 2.14 24.42
C ALA A 776 23.65 2.10 25.69
N SER A 777 23.86 1.07 26.51
CA SER A 777 23.14 0.85 27.76
C SER A 777 24.10 0.47 28.89
N GLY A 778 24.04 1.21 30.00
CA GLY A 778 24.86 0.97 31.18
C GLY A 778 24.86 2.16 32.14
N SER A 779 25.83 2.21 33.06
CA SER A 779 25.92 3.28 34.04
C SER A 779 26.28 4.62 33.38
N PRO A 780 25.85 5.77 33.97
CA PRO A 780 26.18 7.08 33.41
C PRO A 780 27.67 7.28 33.15
N ASN A 781 28.54 6.87 34.09
CA ASN A 781 29.99 6.96 33.91
C ASN A 781 30.49 6.16 32.71
N MET A 782 29.95 4.95 32.48
CA MET A 782 30.34 4.11 31.35
C MET A 782 29.88 4.73 30.02
N ILE A 783 28.62 5.16 29.96
CA ILE A 783 28.03 5.78 28.75
C ILE A 783 28.80 7.03 28.36
N TYR A 784 29.08 7.90 29.31
CA TYR A 784 29.79 9.14 29.04
C TYR A 784 31.27 8.93 28.69
N ALA A 785 31.96 8.00 29.37
CA ALA A 785 33.33 7.64 28.98
C ALA A 785 33.37 7.04 27.55
N THR A 786 32.33 6.28 27.17
CA THR A 786 32.20 5.73 25.83
C THR A 786 31.93 6.82 24.80
N LEU A 787 31.03 7.76 25.10
CA LEU A 787 30.77 8.90 24.22
C LEU A 787 32.05 9.71 23.97
N ASP A 788 32.77 10.07 25.03
CA ASP A 788 33.99 10.88 24.95
C ASP A 788 35.05 10.18 24.08
N ALA A 789 35.31 8.89 24.33
CA ALA A 789 36.31 8.13 23.59
C ALA A 789 35.94 7.92 22.11
N LEU A 790 34.66 7.64 21.81
CA LEU A 790 34.23 7.46 20.42
C LEU A 790 34.24 8.77 19.64
N VAL A 791 33.89 9.89 20.29
CA VAL A 791 33.97 11.23 19.67
C VAL A 791 35.41 11.64 19.43
N GLU A 792 36.32 11.37 20.37
CA GLU A 792 37.76 11.58 20.18
C GLU A 792 38.32 10.74 19.03
N ALA A 793 37.80 9.52 18.85
CA ALA A 793 38.10 8.65 17.71
C ALA A 793 37.37 9.04 16.40
N GLY A 794 36.63 10.15 16.38
CA GLY A 794 36.07 10.76 15.18
C GLY A 794 34.57 10.53 14.94
N MET A 795 33.82 9.96 15.89
CA MET A 795 32.37 9.79 15.80
C MET A 795 31.61 11.11 16.02
N ASP A 796 30.59 11.39 15.21
CA ASP A 796 29.59 12.43 15.55
C ASP A 796 28.76 12.02 16.79
N ALA A 797 28.77 12.85 17.83
CA ALA A 797 28.02 12.63 19.07
C ALA A 797 26.51 12.40 18.84
N HIS A 798 25.91 12.96 17.78
CA HIS A 798 24.49 12.81 17.45
C HIS A 798 24.14 11.39 16.97
N ARG A 799 25.15 10.58 16.64
CA ARG A 799 24.98 9.17 16.20
C ARG A 799 24.90 8.18 17.36
N MET A 800 25.17 8.61 18.59
CA MET A 800 25.05 7.78 19.79
C MET A 800 23.73 8.03 20.51
N ARG A 801 23.01 6.97 20.84
CA ARG A 801 21.77 7.00 21.63
C ARG A 801 21.94 6.24 22.94
N ALA A 802 21.57 6.88 24.05
CA ALA A 802 21.53 6.29 25.39
C ALA A 802 20.53 7.03 26.29
N ASP A 803 19.72 6.30 27.06
CA ASP A 803 18.68 6.91 27.91
C ASP A 803 19.28 7.78 29.02
N VAL A 804 20.55 7.51 29.39
CA VAL A 804 21.35 8.31 30.34
C VAL A 804 21.35 9.79 29.96
N PHE A 805 21.35 10.13 28.67
CA PHE A 805 21.38 11.53 28.22
C PHE A 805 20.13 12.31 28.66
N ALA A 806 18.99 11.62 28.82
CA ALA A 806 17.75 12.25 29.24
C ALA A 806 17.64 12.38 30.77
N TYR A 807 17.96 11.32 31.53
CA TYR A 807 17.74 11.31 32.99
C TYR A 807 18.97 11.73 33.83
N ALA A 808 20.16 11.76 33.24
CA ALA A 808 21.40 12.19 33.89
C ALA A 808 22.25 13.04 32.94
N PRO A 809 21.73 14.18 32.43
CA PRO A 809 22.47 15.06 31.52
C PRO A 809 23.73 15.62 32.19
N ARG A 810 24.81 15.76 31.43
CA ARG A 810 25.97 16.58 31.84
C ARG A 810 25.54 18.04 31.80
N GLY A 811 25.80 18.76 32.91
CA GLY A 811 25.54 20.19 33.03
C GLY A 811 26.51 21.05 32.23
#